data_AF-A0A1E3QQJ9-F1
#
_entry.id   AF-A0A1E3QQJ9-F1
#
_cell.length_a   1.000
_cell.length_b   1.000
_cell.length_c   1.000
_cell.angle_alpha   90.00
_cell.angle_beta   90.00
_cell.angle_gamma   90.00
#
_symmetry.space_group_name_H-M   'P 1'
#
loop_
_entity.id
_entity.type
_entity.pdbx_description
1 polymer ?
#
loop_
_entity_poly.entity_id
_entity_poly.type
_entity_poly.pdbx_seq_one_letter_code
_entity_poly.pdbx_strand_id
1 'polypeptide(L)'
;MDLLRILDGTPEPPIINPDLSHPNLSGDYSLLAGMLDFQKELTDQIVSSHYSDILKFSELVKTEVSKENSYLIDSMKTMHLNLSLVASHPYLLIKHFMPKTLTARDMPNRLKETSGKFKVLGDLMRCIQDIPEFRNVGIISRTANRTHDMLEAMLIGYKCNVKRYEGTTLKKETLKKKTHDFTVHVLPSTYDVVNVEFDFSGKLDLLISFDISTNTESYQPLLHQRANGQRASVIRIIPSNTVDHIALNFQPHAKQYDASSIGMDTLKDITNAAVILRDRVGLIPPDLRPIYNTDLKFLSEWFRSLVMEQPHAPRLAWPLPELHAIPKYSSWDVEKSLLTEVKFDFNYDEEVEGEPTPEPAPQKNQTAYYESKRLRKDYIENPLKQDPQELSGINLNTNQGETRRFLNPNVLTHRLIYELSREYRRFELATRELRSFEDHEAKRAETTRQNTVVQAAILREINDMKFLIEAGNIKYGKYECNIAVAREKIVSLQAEIQKIRDEVGTDPPNEAVKGSSDKRQEIQNLIHIEDLKLEVLEASNRSASLKQESEYMSNEIQRAQDATRDSEAEIVRLATENAELERKFAALFSDIDQADISEEMIKLQTSITELSLANTALEEKMNQGLTILVHRRN
;
A
#
# COMPACT_ATOMS: atom_id res chain seq x y z
N MET A 1 19.44 -34.63 -26.11
CA MET A 1 18.73 -33.90 -25.04
C MET A 1 18.77 -34.79 -23.81
N ASP A 2 19.52 -34.37 -22.81
CA ASP A 2 19.84 -35.22 -21.65
C ASP A 2 18.81 -34.99 -20.55
N LEU A 3 17.86 -35.92 -20.42
CA LEU A 3 16.66 -35.82 -19.57
C LEU A 3 16.98 -35.71 -18.07
N LEU A 4 18.16 -36.19 -17.65
CA LEU A 4 18.60 -36.16 -16.25
C LEU A 4 18.93 -34.75 -15.77
N ARG A 5 19.40 -33.87 -16.65
CA ARG A 5 19.77 -32.48 -16.31
C ARG A 5 18.56 -31.55 -16.12
N ILE A 6 17.38 -31.96 -16.59
CA ILE A 6 16.11 -31.23 -16.42
C ILE A 6 15.46 -31.57 -15.07
N LEU A 7 15.73 -32.77 -14.53
CA LEU A 7 15.15 -33.25 -13.27
C LEU A 7 15.93 -32.80 -12.02
N ASP A 8 17.20 -32.38 -12.18
CA ASP A 8 18.05 -31.88 -11.09
C ASP A 8 17.91 -30.36 -10.83
N GLY A 9 17.10 -29.66 -11.61
CA GLY A 9 16.69 -28.30 -11.25
C GLY A 9 15.72 -28.39 -10.07
N THR A 10 16.12 -27.91 -8.89
CA THR A 10 15.15 -27.66 -7.81
C THR A 10 14.00 -26.86 -8.40
N PRO A 11 12.75 -27.39 -8.38
CA PRO A 11 11.62 -26.68 -8.96
C PRO A 11 11.53 -25.30 -8.31
N GLU A 12 11.33 -24.27 -9.14
CA GLU A 12 11.13 -22.92 -8.61
C GLU A 12 10.05 -22.99 -7.54
N PRO A 13 10.29 -22.42 -6.34
CA PRO A 13 9.32 -22.49 -5.26
C PRO A 13 7.99 -21.92 -5.78
N PRO A 14 6.86 -22.63 -5.58
CA PRO A 14 5.57 -22.17 -6.08
C PRO A 14 5.30 -20.77 -5.51
N ILE A 15 4.88 -19.86 -6.40
CA ILE A 15 4.69 -18.43 -6.07
C ILE A 15 3.73 -18.24 -4.88
N ILE A 16 2.80 -19.17 -4.68
CA ILE A 16 1.89 -19.27 -3.54
C ILE A 16 1.75 -20.75 -3.15
N ASN A 17 1.56 -21.04 -1.86
CA ASN A 17 1.17 -22.37 -1.40
C ASN A 17 -0.12 -22.82 -2.10
N PRO A 18 -0.12 -23.91 -2.90
CA PRO A 18 -1.30 -24.36 -3.65
C PRO A 18 -2.45 -24.82 -2.73
N ASP A 19 -2.16 -25.13 -1.46
CA ASP A 19 -3.16 -25.46 -0.46
C ASP A 19 -3.79 -24.19 0.13
N LEU A 20 -4.71 -23.59 -0.64
CA LEU A 20 -5.71 -22.71 -0.06
C LEU A 20 -6.60 -23.57 0.86
N SER A 21 -6.68 -23.22 2.14
CA SER A 21 -7.45 -23.98 3.15
C SER A 21 -8.92 -24.17 2.77
N HIS A 22 -9.46 -23.28 1.93
CA HIS A 22 -10.80 -23.35 1.35
C HIS A 22 -10.78 -22.97 -0.14
N PRO A 23 -10.73 -23.93 -1.08
CA PRO A 23 -10.77 -23.62 -2.52
C PRO A 23 -12.16 -23.15 -2.95
N ASN A 24 -12.24 -21.93 -3.49
CA ASN A 24 -13.51 -21.37 -3.98
C ASN A 24 -13.85 -21.92 -5.38
N LEU A 25 -15.04 -22.54 -5.49
CA LEU A 25 -15.62 -23.09 -6.73
C LEU A 25 -16.97 -22.43 -7.08
N SER A 26 -17.34 -21.34 -6.40
CA SER A 26 -18.67 -20.71 -6.49
C SER A 26 -18.97 -20.10 -7.86
N GLY A 27 -17.94 -19.83 -8.66
CA GLY A 27 -18.06 -19.09 -9.92
C GLY A 27 -18.14 -17.58 -9.75
N ASP A 28 -18.01 -17.04 -8.53
CA ASP A 28 -17.87 -15.59 -8.26
C ASP A 28 -16.58 -15.36 -7.49
N TYR A 29 -15.62 -14.70 -8.13
CA TYR A 29 -14.25 -14.59 -7.67
C TYR A 29 -13.87 -13.13 -7.49
N SER A 30 -13.09 -12.85 -6.45
CA SER A 30 -12.56 -11.51 -6.19
C SER A 30 -11.10 -11.45 -6.60
N LEU A 31 -10.76 -10.45 -7.44
CA LEU A 31 -9.41 -10.14 -7.85
C LEU A 31 -9.01 -8.81 -7.21
N LEU A 32 -8.02 -8.84 -6.32
CA LEU A 32 -7.53 -7.63 -5.68
C LEU A 32 -6.88 -6.69 -6.71
N ALA A 33 -6.97 -5.39 -6.47
CA ALA A 33 -6.22 -4.40 -7.22
C ALA A 33 -5.46 -3.47 -6.27
N GLY A 34 -4.29 -3.01 -6.71
CA GLY A 34 -3.58 -1.95 -6.02
C GLY A 34 -4.14 -0.58 -6.38
N MET A 35 -3.85 0.43 -5.56
CA MET A 35 -4.03 1.84 -5.93
C MET A 35 -2.67 2.49 -6.13
N LEU A 36 -2.62 3.41 -7.09
CA LEU A 36 -1.44 4.22 -7.35
C LEU A 36 -1.38 5.41 -6.38
N ASP A 37 -0.21 6.02 -6.25
CA ASP A 37 0.02 7.03 -5.22
C ASP A 37 -0.88 8.25 -5.38
N PHE A 38 -1.15 8.68 -6.62
CA PHE A 38 -2.12 9.74 -6.87
C PHE A 38 -3.55 9.36 -6.43
N GLN A 39 -3.96 8.10 -6.56
CA GLN A 39 -5.27 7.64 -6.10
C GLN A 39 -5.36 7.59 -4.57
N LYS A 40 -4.28 7.19 -3.90
CA LYS A 40 -4.18 7.16 -2.43
C LYS A 40 -4.25 8.58 -1.86
N GLU A 41 -3.47 9.49 -2.43
CA GLU A 41 -3.46 10.91 -2.05
C GLU A 41 -4.84 11.55 -2.22
N LEU A 42 -5.52 11.30 -3.34
CA LEU A 42 -6.89 11.80 -3.53
C LEU A 42 -7.89 11.22 -2.54
N THR A 43 -7.71 9.95 -2.16
CA THR A 43 -8.54 9.32 -1.13
C THR A 43 -8.33 9.98 0.22
N ASP A 44 -7.08 10.29 0.58
CA ASP A 44 -6.73 11.00 1.80
C ASP A 44 -7.32 12.42 1.82
N GLN A 45 -7.17 13.16 0.72
CA GLN A 45 -7.76 14.50 0.56
C GLN A 45 -9.28 14.52 0.67
N ILE A 46 -9.97 13.50 0.14
CA ILE A 46 -11.44 13.38 0.29
C ILE A 46 -11.79 13.16 1.77
N VAL A 47 -11.10 12.26 2.47
CA VAL A 47 -11.33 12.02 3.90
C VAL A 47 -11.10 13.31 4.71
N SER A 48 -9.97 13.98 4.48
CA SER A 48 -9.62 15.26 5.10
C SER A 48 -10.67 16.35 4.82
N SER A 49 -11.20 16.44 3.60
CA SER A 49 -12.26 17.39 3.25
C SER A 49 -13.56 17.17 4.03
N HIS A 50 -13.83 15.93 4.43
CA HIS A 50 -15.02 15.56 5.20
C HIS A 50 -14.73 15.41 6.71
N TYR A 51 -13.54 15.79 7.19
CA TYR A 51 -13.08 15.61 8.58
C TYR A 51 -14.12 15.98 9.65
N SER A 52 -14.66 17.21 9.58
CA SER A 52 -15.65 17.70 10.56
C SER A 52 -16.94 16.88 10.52
N ASP A 53 -17.38 16.49 9.33
CA ASP A 53 -18.64 15.77 9.13
C ASP A 53 -18.53 14.33 9.60
N ILE A 54 -17.36 13.69 9.40
CA ILE A 54 -17.06 12.34 9.88
C ILE A 54 -17.14 12.28 11.41
N LEU A 55 -16.50 13.23 12.11
CA LEU A 55 -16.52 13.28 13.57
C LEU A 55 -17.95 13.41 14.09
N LYS A 56 -18.71 14.40 13.58
CA LYS A 56 -20.12 14.60 13.94
C LYS A 56 -20.98 13.38 13.64
N PHE A 57 -20.79 12.75 12.48
CA PHE A 57 -21.52 11.55 12.10
C PHE A 57 -21.22 10.37 13.03
N SER A 58 -19.95 10.20 13.43
CA SER A 58 -19.51 9.13 14.33
C SER A 58 -20.07 9.27 15.76
N GLU A 59 -20.34 10.51 16.20
CA GLU A 59 -20.92 10.86 17.51
C GLU A 59 -22.44 10.66 17.53
N LEU A 60 -23.14 11.13 16.49
CA LEU A 60 -24.60 11.22 16.46
C LEU A 60 -25.33 9.88 16.44
N VAL A 61 -24.71 8.79 15.99
CA VAL A 61 -25.37 7.47 15.93
C VAL A 61 -25.70 6.91 17.33
N LYS A 62 -25.26 7.56 18.42
CA LYS A 62 -25.70 7.23 19.79
C LYS A 62 -27.03 7.88 20.19
N THR A 63 -27.54 8.85 19.43
CA THR A 63 -28.76 9.63 19.76
C THR A 63 -29.69 9.64 18.53
N GLU A 64 -31.00 9.58 18.75
CA GLU A 64 -31.98 9.48 17.65
C GLU A 64 -31.76 10.55 16.57
N VAL A 65 -31.81 10.14 15.30
CA VAL A 65 -31.58 11.01 14.15
C VAL A 65 -32.69 12.04 14.05
N SER A 66 -32.40 13.26 14.49
CA SER A 66 -33.23 14.42 14.20
C SER A 66 -33.18 14.73 12.71
N LYS A 67 -34.27 15.25 12.12
CA LYS A 67 -34.33 15.68 10.71
C LYS A 67 -33.21 16.67 10.33
N GLU A 68 -32.65 17.36 11.32
CA GLU A 68 -31.52 18.27 11.18
C GLU A 68 -30.20 17.59 10.82
N ASN A 69 -30.06 16.27 10.99
CA ASN A 69 -28.82 15.53 10.71
C ASN A 69 -28.79 14.84 9.33
N SER A 70 -29.80 15.07 8.48
CA SER A 70 -29.85 14.47 7.13
C SER A 70 -28.68 14.90 6.25
N TYR A 71 -28.20 16.13 6.40
CA TYR A 71 -27.05 16.64 5.64
C TYR A 71 -25.76 15.86 5.91
N LEU A 72 -25.58 15.31 7.12
CA LEU A 72 -24.40 14.49 7.44
C LEU A 72 -24.47 13.15 6.73
N ILE A 73 -25.66 12.54 6.67
CA ILE A 73 -25.86 11.30 5.92
C ILE A 73 -25.57 11.53 4.44
N ASP A 74 -26.06 12.64 3.88
CA ASP A 74 -25.79 13.00 2.49
C ASP A 74 -24.30 13.29 2.25
N SER A 75 -23.63 13.99 3.18
CA SER A 75 -22.18 14.22 3.15
C SER A 75 -21.39 12.91 3.14
N MET A 76 -21.75 11.95 4.01
CA MET A 76 -21.13 10.62 4.05
C MET A 76 -21.39 9.81 2.78
N LYS A 77 -22.60 9.89 2.21
CA LYS A 77 -22.92 9.26 0.91
C LYS A 77 -22.12 9.88 -0.23
N THR A 78 -21.94 11.20 -0.25
CA THR A 78 -21.09 11.89 -1.22
C THR A 78 -19.62 11.51 -1.07
N MET A 79 -19.11 11.47 0.17
CA MET A 79 -17.76 10.99 0.47
C MET A 79 -17.55 9.57 -0.06
N HIS A 80 -18.46 8.65 0.27
CA HIS A 80 -18.44 7.28 -0.22
C HIS A 80 -18.42 7.21 -1.75
N LEU A 81 -19.29 7.97 -2.42
CA LEU A 81 -19.35 8.03 -3.87
C LEU A 81 -18.03 8.53 -4.47
N ASN A 82 -17.45 9.60 -3.93
CA ASN A 82 -16.19 10.17 -4.39
C ASN A 82 -15.04 9.18 -4.22
N LEU A 83 -14.97 8.49 -3.08
CA LEU A 83 -13.96 7.46 -2.82
C LEU A 83 -14.08 6.28 -3.79
N SER A 84 -15.29 5.81 -4.09
CA SER A 84 -15.51 4.74 -5.08
C SER A 84 -15.13 5.20 -6.50
N LEU A 85 -15.42 6.46 -6.87
CA LEU A 85 -14.99 7.02 -8.16
C LEU A 85 -13.46 7.06 -8.27
N VAL A 86 -12.74 7.50 -7.23
CA VAL A 86 -11.27 7.53 -7.22
C VAL A 86 -10.67 6.13 -7.24
N ALA A 87 -11.27 5.18 -6.51
CA ALA A 87 -10.87 3.78 -6.52
C ALA A 87 -10.93 3.18 -7.92
N SER A 88 -11.94 3.55 -8.72
CA SER A 88 -12.02 3.18 -10.13
C SER A 88 -11.06 3.97 -11.01
N HIS A 89 -11.12 5.30 -11.01
CA HIS A 89 -10.13 6.14 -11.69
C HIS A 89 -10.20 7.63 -11.27
N PRO A 90 -9.05 8.31 -11.04
CA PRO A 90 -9.00 9.74 -10.69
C PRO A 90 -9.76 10.71 -11.61
N TYR A 91 -9.77 10.48 -12.94
CA TYR A 91 -10.43 11.37 -13.89
C TYR A 91 -11.96 11.38 -13.77
N LEU A 92 -12.55 10.38 -13.10
CA LEU A 92 -13.98 10.36 -12.84
C LEU A 92 -14.38 11.45 -11.83
N LEU A 93 -13.47 11.81 -10.93
CA LEU A 93 -13.65 12.91 -9.97
C LEU A 93 -13.08 14.22 -10.52
N ILE A 94 -11.81 14.22 -10.95
CA ILE A 94 -11.10 15.44 -11.39
C ILE A 94 -11.03 15.51 -12.92
N LYS A 95 -11.85 16.38 -13.50
CA LYS A 95 -11.96 16.52 -14.96
C LYS A 95 -10.83 17.32 -15.61
N HIS A 96 -10.11 18.14 -14.84
CA HIS A 96 -9.10 19.08 -15.38
C HIS A 96 -7.93 18.40 -16.09
N PHE A 97 -7.52 17.22 -15.61
CA PHE A 97 -6.40 16.45 -16.18
C PHE A 97 -6.85 15.42 -17.23
N MET A 98 -8.16 15.29 -17.47
CA MET A 98 -8.68 14.33 -18.43
C MET A 98 -8.29 14.74 -19.86
N PRO A 99 -7.63 13.87 -20.65
CA PRO A 99 -7.29 14.17 -22.03
C PRO A 99 -8.54 14.50 -22.85
N LYS A 100 -8.47 15.56 -23.66
CA LYS A 100 -9.58 16.01 -24.50
C LYS A 100 -10.00 14.96 -25.54
N THR A 101 -9.07 14.08 -25.93
CA THR A 101 -9.29 13.04 -26.94
C THR A 101 -8.95 11.68 -26.36
N LEU A 102 -9.99 10.88 -26.10
CA LEU A 102 -9.86 9.53 -25.54
C LEU A 102 -9.49 8.45 -26.60
N THR A 103 -9.42 8.82 -27.88
CA THR A 103 -9.10 7.90 -28.98
C THR A 103 -7.63 7.86 -29.38
N ALA A 104 -6.78 8.66 -28.72
CA ALA A 104 -5.35 8.72 -29.04
C ALA A 104 -4.64 7.39 -28.67
N ARG A 105 -3.57 7.06 -29.41
CA ARG A 105 -2.88 5.76 -29.32
C ARG A 105 -2.25 5.50 -27.94
N ASP A 106 -1.84 6.56 -27.26
CA ASP A 106 -1.21 6.56 -25.94
C ASP A 106 -2.20 6.46 -24.78
N MET A 107 -3.50 6.69 -25.03
CA MET A 107 -4.54 6.70 -24.01
C MET A 107 -4.62 5.41 -23.17
N PRO A 108 -4.58 4.19 -23.76
CA PRO A 108 -4.65 2.96 -22.97
C PRO A 108 -3.53 2.85 -21.94
N ASN A 109 -2.31 3.30 -22.27
CA ASN A 109 -1.18 3.25 -21.35
C ASN A 109 -1.31 4.32 -20.26
N ARG A 110 -1.71 5.54 -20.62
CA ARG A 110 -1.97 6.61 -19.66
C ARG A 110 -3.04 6.25 -18.63
N LEU A 111 -4.11 5.57 -19.04
CA LEU A 111 -5.17 5.12 -18.12
C LEU A 111 -4.66 4.06 -17.14
N LYS A 112 -3.74 3.18 -17.55
CA LYS A 112 -3.10 2.20 -16.66
C LYS A 112 -2.12 2.83 -15.68
N GLU A 113 -1.39 3.84 -16.13
CA GLU A 113 -0.43 4.60 -15.32
C GLU A 113 -1.11 5.50 -14.27
N THR A 114 -2.42 5.72 -14.40
CA THR A 114 -3.17 6.62 -13.50
C THR A 114 -4.23 5.89 -12.66
N SER A 115 -4.58 4.65 -12.99
CA SER A 115 -5.41 3.78 -12.14
C SER A 115 -4.88 2.35 -12.06
N GLY A 116 -4.64 1.88 -10.83
CA GLY A 116 -4.24 0.49 -10.58
C GLY A 116 -5.30 -0.53 -10.99
N LYS A 117 -6.58 -0.15 -10.96
CA LYS A 117 -7.71 -0.98 -11.42
C LYS A 117 -7.69 -1.17 -12.94
N PHE A 118 -7.39 -0.12 -13.69
CA PHE A 118 -7.18 -0.17 -15.14
C PHE A 118 -5.90 -0.94 -15.51
N LYS A 119 -4.85 -0.86 -14.69
CA LYS A 119 -3.65 -1.69 -14.84
C LYS A 119 -3.99 -3.18 -14.75
N VAL A 120 -4.64 -3.61 -13.66
CA VAL A 120 -5.07 -5.00 -13.44
C VAL A 120 -6.02 -5.49 -14.53
N LEU A 121 -7.02 -4.68 -14.91
CA LEU A 121 -7.92 -5.01 -16.02
C LEU A 121 -7.13 -5.16 -17.32
N GLY A 122 -6.12 -4.31 -17.54
CA GLY A 122 -5.27 -4.38 -18.71
C GLY A 122 -4.44 -5.66 -18.78
N ASP A 123 -3.86 -6.08 -17.67
CA ASP A 123 -3.09 -7.32 -17.57
C ASP A 123 -4.00 -8.54 -17.78
N LEU A 124 -5.21 -8.50 -17.22
CA LEU A 124 -6.25 -9.52 -17.44
C LEU A 124 -6.67 -9.61 -18.92
N MET A 125 -6.84 -8.47 -19.60
CA MET A 125 -7.13 -8.44 -21.04
C MET A 125 -5.99 -9.02 -21.87
N ARG A 126 -4.72 -8.82 -21.50
CA ARG A 126 -3.58 -9.45 -22.20
C ARG A 126 -3.66 -10.98 -22.08
N CYS A 127 -3.87 -11.50 -20.87
CA CYS A 127 -3.98 -12.94 -20.64
C CYS A 127 -5.13 -13.58 -21.44
N ILE A 128 -6.29 -12.90 -21.49
CA ILE A 128 -7.46 -13.41 -22.22
C ILE A 128 -7.26 -13.34 -23.73
N GLN A 129 -6.66 -12.27 -24.25
CA GLN A 129 -6.45 -12.08 -25.69
C GLN A 129 -5.51 -13.14 -26.29
N ASP A 130 -4.58 -13.69 -25.49
CA ASP A 130 -3.65 -14.72 -25.93
C ASP A 130 -4.29 -16.12 -26.01
N ILE A 131 -5.54 -16.28 -25.55
CA ILE A 131 -6.29 -17.56 -25.58
C ILE A 131 -7.28 -17.52 -26.76
N PRO A 132 -7.03 -18.27 -27.85
CA PRO A 132 -7.82 -18.17 -29.08
C PRO A 132 -9.27 -18.67 -28.93
N GLU A 133 -9.55 -19.52 -27.93
CA GLU A 133 -10.88 -20.06 -27.70
C GLU A 133 -11.83 -19.07 -26.99
N PHE A 134 -11.32 -18.00 -26.37
CA PHE A 134 -12.15 -16.95 -25.76
C PHE A 134 -12.83 -16.10 -26.84
N ARG A 135 -14.17 -16.09 -26.85
CA ARG A 135 -14.94 -15.37 -27.87
C ARG A 135 -15.64 -14.15 -27.31
N ASN A 136 -16.35 -14.28 -26.19
CA ASN A 136 -17.20 -13.22 -25.65
C ASN A 136 -16.93 -12.97 -24.16
N VAL A 137 -16.52 -11.74 -23.82
CA VAL A 137 -16.31 -11.31 -22.43
C VAL A 137 -17.19 -10.10 -22.12
N GLY A 138 -17.92 -10.15 -21.01
CA GLY A 138 -18.70 -9.02 -20.52
C GLY A 138 -17.92 -8.22 -19.49
N ILE A 139 -17.96 -6.89 -19.56
CA ILE A 139 -17.46 -5.98 -18.52
C ILE A 139 -18.64 -5.14 -18.04
N ILE A 140 -19.02 -5.27 -16.77
CA ILE A 140 -20.06 -4.45 -16.16
C ILE A 140 -19.42 -3.29 -15.40
N SER A 141 -19.88 -2.08 -15.67
CA SER A 141 -19.42 -0.87 -14.99
C SER A 141 -20.55 0.15 -14.85
N ARG A 142 -20.39 1.13 -13.97
CA ARG A 142 -21.39 2.19 -13.82
C ARG A 142 -21.45 3.03 -15.10
N THR A 143 -22.66 3.39 -15.53
CA THR A 143 -22.82 4.27 -16.70
C THR A 143 -22.50 5.73 -16.36
N ALA A 144 -22.63 6.11 -15.09
CA ALA A 144 -22.33 7.47 -14.65
C ALA A 144 -20.85 7.86 -14.87
N ASN A 145 -20.62 9.15 -15.09
CA ASN A 145 -19.31 9.82 -15.06
C ASN A 145 -18.30 9.40 -16.16
N ARG A 146 -18.75 8.97 -17.35
CA ARG A 146 -17.88 8.63 -18.50
C ARG A 146 -16.99 7.38 -18.29
N THR A 147 -17.30 6.54 -17.29
CA THR A 147 -16.58 5.29 -17.04
C THR A 147 -16.55 4.38 -18.27
N HIS A 148 -17.68 4.26 -18.98
CA HIS A 148 -17.75 3.50 -20.24
C HIS A 148 -16.86 4.05 -21.33
N ASP A 149 -16.74 5.39 -21.45
CA ASP A 149 -15.86 6.02 -22.43
C ASP A 149 -14.39 5.69 -22.13
N MET A 150 -14.01 5.69 -20.84
CA MET A 150 -12.66 5.34 -20.41
C MET A 150 -12.35 3.85 -20.60
N LEU A 151 -13.31 2.97 -20.33
CA LEU A 151 -13.19 1.54 -20.61
C LEU A 151 -13.06 1.28 -22.11
N GLU A 152 -13.89 1.91 -22.95
CA GLU A 152 -13.78 1.83 -24.41
C GLU A 152 -12.41 2.34 -24.87
N ALA A 153 -11.95 3.50 -24.37
CA ALA A 153 -10.65 4.06 -24.67
C ALA A 153 -9.49 3.11 -24.33
N MET A 154 -9.56 2.43 -23.18
CA MET A 154 -8.57 1.43 -22.78
C MET A 154 -8.62 0.20 -23.71
N LEU A 155 -9.82 -0.29 -24.03
CA LEU A 155 -10.01 -1.47 -24.88
C LEU A 155 -9.54 -1.26 -26.33
N ILE A 156 -9.49 -0.02 -26.82
CA ILE A 156 -8.90 0.31 -28.14
C ILE A 156 -7.44 -0.15 -28.26
N GLY A 157 -6.71 -0.22 -27.14
CA GLY A 157 -5.32 -0.70 -27.10
C GLY A 157 -5.15 -2.19 -27.33
N TYR A 158 -6.22 -2.98 -27.35
CA TYR A 158 -6.21 -4.43 -27.46
C TYR A 158 -6.78 -4.92 -28.79
N LYS A 159 -6.43 -6.16 -29.16
CA LYS A 159 -6.93 -6.83 -30.38
C LYS A 159 -8.33 -7.43 -30.15
N CYS A 160 -9.29 -6.58 -29.77
CA CYS A 160 -10.66 -6.99 -29.48
C CYS A 160 -11.68 -6.12 -30.23
N ASN A 161 -12.83 -6.69 -30.56
CA ASN A 161 -14.00 -5.92 -30.93
C ASN A 161 -14.67 -5.40 -29.66
N VAL A 162 -15.09 -4.14 -29.64
CA VAL A 162 -15.81 -3.56 -28.49
C VAL A 162 -17.25 -3.30 -28.89
N LYS A 163 -18.20 -3.94 -28.21
CA LYS A 163 -19.64 -3.68 -28.34
C LYS A 163 -20.13 -2.99 -27.06
N ARG A 164 -20.76 -1.82 -27.21
CA ARG A 164 -21.31 -1.03 -26.10
C ARG A 164 -22.83 -1.01 -26.21
N TYR A 165 -23.53 -1.23 -25.09
CA TYR A 165 -24.99 -1.35 -25.06
C TYR A 165 -25.71 -0.11 -24.53
N GLU A 166 -24.97 0.91 -24.10
CA GLU A 166 -25.52 2.18 -23.63
C GLU A 166 -24.62 3.35 -24.01
N GLY A 167 -25.19 4.45 -24.53
CA GLY A 167 -24.45 5.67 -24.91
C GLY A 167 -23.82 5.63 -26.30
N THR A 168 -23.12 6.71 -26.68
CA THR A 168 -22.46 6.83 -27.99
C THR A 168 -21.04 6.26 -27.94
N THR A 169 -20.70 5.40 -28.89
CA THR A 169 -19.35 4.84 -29.04
C THR A 169 -18.33 5.92 -29.43
N LEU A 170 -17.13 5.83 -28.87
CA LEU A 170 -16.02 6.74 -29.20
C LEU A 170 -15.52 6.55 -30.64
N LYS A 171 -15.61 5.32 -31.17
CA LYS A 171 -15.37 5.05 -32.58
C LYS A 171 -16.62 5.42 -33.40
N LYS A 172 -16.49 6.43 -34.26
CA LYS A 172 -17.41 6.61 -35.40
C LYS A 172 -17.17 5.45 -36.38
N GLU A 173 -18.23 4.87 -36.92
CA GLU A 173 -18.22 3.64 -37.74
C GLU A 173 -17.41 3.70 -39.05
N THR A 174 -16.72 4.81 -39.33
CA THR A 174 -16.06 5.12 -40.61
C THR A 174 -14.66 4.55 -40.79
N LEU A 175 -14.07 3.90 -39.78
CA LEU A 175 -12.75 3.25 -39.90
C LEU A 175 -12.92 1.75 -40.17
N LYS A 176 -12.29 1.25 -41.25
CA LYS A 176 -12.29 -0.15 -41.68
C LYS A 176 -12.17 -1.09 -40.46
N LYS A 177 -13.25 -1.79 -40.10
CA LYS A 177 -13.29 -2.72 -38.97
C LYS A 177 -12.30 -3.86 -39.24
N LYS A 178 -11.18 -3.89 -38.52
CA LYS A 178 -10.41 -5.13 -38.37
C LYS A 178 -11.30 -6.07 -37.58
N THR A 179 -11.72 -7.17 -38.19
CA THR A 179 -12.54 -8.19 -37.54
C THR A 179 -11.63 -9.03 -36.66
N HIS A 180 -11.79 -8.91 -35.35
CA HIS A 180 -11.16 -9.80 -34.38
C HIS A 180 -12.13 -10.94 -34.01
N ASP A 181 -11.62 -12.10 -33.61
CA ASP A 181 -12.45 -13.22 -33.15
C ASP A 181 -12.94 -13.02 -31.71
N PHE A 182 -12.23 -12.19 -30.94
CA PHE A 182 -12.51 -11.85 -29.55
C PHE A 182 -13.33 -10.55 -29.44
N THR A 183 -14.48 -10.61 -28.75
CA THR A 183 -15.40 -9.48 -28.53
C THR A 183 -15.61 -9.19 -27.04
N VAL A 184 -15.47 -7.93 -26.67
CA VAL A 184 -15.71 -7.40 -25.33
C VAL A 184 -17.00 -6.58 -25.33
N HIS A 185 -17.92 -6.96 -24.46
CA HIS A 185 -19.24 -6.35 -24.27
C HIS A 185 -19.21 -5.43 -23.05
N VAL A 186 -19.35 -4.12 -23.26
CA VAL A 186 -19.44 -3.14 -22.15
C VAL A 186 -20.90 -2.99 -21.75
N LEU A 187 -21.20 -3.46 -20.54
CA LEU A 187 -22.53 -3.58 -19.96
C LEU A 187 -22.72 -2.55 -18.83
N PRO A 188 -23.90 -1.93 -18.74
CA PRO A 188 -24.21 -0.96 -17.68
C PRO A 188 -24.67 -1.60 -16.38
N SER A 189 -24.25 -1.07 -15.22
CA SER A 189 -24.60 -1.69 -13.93
C SER A 189 -26.08 -1.57 -13.54
N THR A 190 -26.84 -0.63 -14.12
CA THR A 190 -28.22 -0.27 -13.74
C THR A 190 -29.29 -0.81 -14.69
N TYR A 191 -28.96 -1.63 -15.68
CA TYR A 191 -29.95 -2.12 -16.64
C TYR A 191 -30.73 -3.34 -16.15
N ASP A 192 -32.04 -3.30 -16.40
CA ASP A 192 -32.88 -4.48 -16.43
C ASP A 192 -32.65 -5.21 -17.77
N VAL A 193 -32.03 -6.38 -17.68
CA VAL A 193 -31.65 -7.27 -18.81
C VAL A 193 -32.85 -7.69 -19.68
N VAL A 194 -34.08 -7.45 -19.22
CA VAL A 194 -35.34 -7.84 -19.87
C VAL A 194 -35.64 -7.05 -21.16
N ASN A 195 -35.12 -5.83 -21.31
CA ASN A 195 -35.54 -4.91 -22.40
C ASN A 195 -34.51 -4.70 -23.53
N VAL A 196 -33.37 -5.41 -23.51
CA VAL A 196 -32.34 -5.27 -24.53
C VAL A 196 -32.11 -6.60 -25.23
N GLU A 197 -32.35 -6.63 -26.55
CA GLU A 197 -31.88 -7.71 -27.40
C GLU A 197 -30.36 -7.66 -27.46
N PHE A 198 -29.71 -8.52 -26.68
CA PHE A 198 -28.27 -8.67 -26.77
C PHE A 198 -27.92 -9.31 -28.12
N ASP A 199 -27.39 -8.51 -29.04
CA ASP A 199 -26.89 -8.95 -30.36
C ASP A 199 -25.57 -9.74 -30.24
N PHE A 200 -25.58 -10.82 -29.48
CA PHE A 200 -24.52 -11.82 -29.50
C PHE A 200 -25.13 -13.20 -29.76
N SER A 201 -24.67 -13.83 -30.84
CA SER A 201 -25.08 -15.18 -31.24
C SER A 201 -24.39 -16.29 -30.42
N GLY A 202 -23.58 -15.93 -29.41
CA GLY A 202 -22.74 -16.85 -28.64
C GLY A 202 -22.81 -16.65 -27.12
N LYS A 203 -22.43 -17.67 -26.37
CA LYS A 203 -22.42 -17.68 -24.89
C LYS A 203 -21.36 -16.70 -24.35
N LEU A 204 -21.58 -16.12 -23.15
CA LEU A 204 -20.54 -15.39 -22.43
C LEU A 204 -19.57 -16.35 -21.75
N ASP A 205 -18.28 -16.15 -22.00
CA ASP A 205 -17.22 -16.99 -21.43
C ASP A 205 -16.86 -16.53 -20.01
N LEU A 206 -16.77 -15.22 -19.81
CA LEU A 206 -16.40 -14.58 -18.55
C LEU A 206 -17.16 -13.25 -18.38
N LEU A 207 -17.54 -12.95 -17.14
CA LEU A 207 -18.09 -11.67 -16.75
C LEU A 207 -17.14 -10.97 -15.77
N ILE A 208 -16.74 -9.74 -16.08
CA ILE A 208 -15.88 -8.92 -15.23
C ILE A 208 -16.75 -7.81 -14.63
N SER A 209 -16.86 -7.80 -13.30
CA SER A 209 -17.41 -6.67 -12.56
C SER A 209 -16.29 -5.68 -12.32
N PHE A 210 -16.42 -4.50 -12.95
CA PHE A 210 -15.48 -3.41 -12.77
C PHE A 210 -15.80 -2.62 -11.51
N ASP A 211 -17.05 -2.26 -11.22
CA ASP A 211 -17.41 -1.45 -10.04
C ASP A 211 -18.29 -2.22 -9.05
N ILE A 212 -18.35 -1.79 -7.79
CA ILE A 212 -19.27 -2.40 -6.80
C ILE A 212 -20.75 -2.19 -7.13
N SER A 213 -21.08 -1.23 -8.00
CA SER A 213 -22.46 -0.96 -8.42
C SER A 213 -23.10 -2.10 -9.21
N THR A 214 -22.38 -3.18 -9.51
CA THR A 214 -22.85 -4.31 -10.30
C THR A 214 -23.82 -5.21 -9.53
N ASN A 215 -25.05 -5.31 -10.02
CA ASN A 215 -25.99 -6.35 -9.62
C ASN A 215 -25.80 -7.61 -10.48
N THR A 216 -25.12 -8.62 -9.95
CA THR A 216 -24.92 -9.92 -10.62
C THR A 216 -26.21 -10.74 -10.81
N GLU A 217 -27.27 -10.47 -10.03
CA GLU A 217 -28.56 -11.15 -10.17
C GLU A 217 -29.29 -10.70 -11.44
N SER A 218 -29.24 -9.41 -11.79
CA SER A 218 -29.85 -8.89 -13.02
C SER A 218 -29.29 -9.59 -14.27
N TYR A 219 -28.03 -9.99 -14.23
CA TYR A 219 -27.32 -10.65 -15.33
C TYR A 219 -27.37 -12.19 -15.31
N GLN A 220 -28.12 -12.78 -14.37
CA GLN A 220 -28.32 -14.24 -14.28
C GLN A 220 -28.73 -14.87 -15.63
N PRO A 221 -29.65 -14.30 -16.42
CA PRO A 221 -30.03 -14.90 -17.70
C PRO A 221 -28.86 -15.04 -18.67
N LEU A 222 -27.93 -14.07 -18.69
CA LEU A 222 -26.74 -14.12 -19.56
C LEU A 222 -25.69 -15.11 -19.02
N LEU A 223 -25.62 -15.26 -17.70
CA LEU A 223 -24.70 -16.19 -17.05
C LEU A 223 -25.12 -17.66 -17.20
N HIS A 224 -26.40 -17.96 -17.41
CA HIS A 224 -26.95 -19.33 -17.50
C HIS A 224 -27.12 -19.86 -18.93
N GLN A 225 -26.69 -19.14 -19.96
CA GLN A 225 -26.86 -19.54 -21.37
C GLN A 225 -25.98 -20.74 -21.82
N ARG A 226 -25.17 -21.33 -20.94
CA ARG A 226 -24.33 -22.48 -21.34
C ARG A 226 -25.18 -23.75 -21.41
N ALA A 227 -25.04 -24.49 -22.52
CA ALA A 227 -25.77 -25.73 -22.83
C ALA A 227 -25.62 -26.84 -21.76
N ASN A 228 -24.61 -26.74 -20.90
CA ASN A 228 -24.32 -27.73 -19.85
C ASN A 228 -25.00 -27.39 -18.51
N GLY A 229 -25.87 -26.35 -18.45
CA GLY A 229 -26.46 -25.85 -17.20
C GLY A 229 -25.47 -25.14 -16.26
N GLN A 230 -24.25 -24.88 -16.73
CA GLN A 230 -23.17 -24.28 -15.93
C GLN A 230 -23.16 -22.75 -16.04
N ARG A 231 -23.06 -22.06 -14.90
CA ARG A 231 -22.93 -20.61 -14.83
C ARG A 231 -21.57 -20.13 -15.36
N ALA A 232 -21.55 -19.04 -16.14
CA ALA A 232 -20.32 -18.35 -16.50
C ALA A 232 -19.63 -17.75 -15.26
N SER A 233 -18.29 -17.77 -15.25
CA SER A 233 -17.50 -17.27 -14.12
C SER A 233 -17.56 -15.74 -14.05
N VAL A 234 -17.63 -15.19 -12.84
CA VAL A 234 -17.61 -13.76 -12.55
C VAL A 234 -16.31 -13.42 -11.84
N ILE A 235 -15.61 -12.38 -12.30
CA ILE A 235 -14.44 -11.81 -11.61
C ILE A 235 -14.75 -10.37 -11.23
N ARG A 236 -14.64 -10.05 -9.93
CA ARG A 236 -14.80 -8.71 -9.38
C ARG A 236 -13.44 -8.09 -9.15
N ILE A 237 -13.14 -6.99 -9.83
CA ILE A 237 -11.87 -6.27 -9.63
C ILE A 237 -12.07 -5.29 -8.47
N ILE A 238 -11.43 -5.55 -7.34
CA ILE A 238 -11.67 -4.83 -6.09
C ILE A 238 -10.36 -4.28 -5.55
N PRO A 239 -10.19 -2.96 -5.49
CA PRO A 239 -9.00 -2.37 -4.89
C PRO A 239 -8.92 -2.67 -3.38
N SER A 240 -7.76 -3.16 -2.92
CA SER A 240 -7.54 -3.58 -1.53
C SER A 240 -7.79 -2.45 -0.54
N ASN A 241 -8.43 -2.74 0.60
CA ASN A 241 -8.69 -1.77 1.69
C ASN A 241 -9.41 -0.49 1.27
N THR A 242 -10.06 -0.47 0.10
CA THR A 242 -10.87 0.67 -0.33
C THR A 242 -12.29 0.57 0.13
N VAL A 243 -13.04 1.65 -0.09
CA VAL A 243 -14.49 1.68 0.07
C VAL A 243 -15.19 0.54 -0.67
N ASP A 244 -14.74 0.15 -1.87
CA ASP A 244 -15.30 -0.99 -2.62
C ASP A 244 -15.10 -2.31 -1.83
N HIS A 245 -13.90 -2.51 -1.26
CA HIS A 245 -13.61 -3.71 -0.45
C HIS A 245 -14.44 -3.74 0.85
N ILE A 246 -14.49 -2.61 1.54
CA ILE A 246 -15.23 -2.43 2.79
C ILE A 246 -16.72 -2.69 2.59
N ALA A 247 -17.27 -2.08 1.55
CA ALA A 247 -18.67 -2.21 1.18
C ALA A 247 -19.07 -3.65 0.88
N LEU A 248 -18.24 -4.39 0.13
CA LEU A 248 -18.51 -5.79 -0.18
C LEU A 248 -18.45 -6.68 1.07
N ASN A 249 -17.51 -6.40 1.98
CA ASN A 249 -17.38 -7.16 3.23
C ASN A 249 -18.58 -6.97 4.18
N PHE A 250 -19.09 -5.74 4.31
CA PHE A 250 -20.24 -5.47 5.17
C PHE A 250 -21.59 -5.77 4.51
N GLN A 251 -21.65 -5.87 3.18
CA GLN A 251 -22.87 -6.18 2.43
C GLN A 251 -22.66 -7.25 1.34
N PRO A 252 -22.29 -8.49 1.71
CA PRO A 252 -22.01 -9.54 0.73
C PRO A 252 -23.25 -9.98 -0.08
N HIS A 253 -24.46 -9.74 0.43
CA HIS A 253 -25.74 -10.15 -0.18
C HIS A 253 -26.58 -8.96 -0.69
N ALA A 254 -26.01 -7.75 -0.78
CA ALA A 254 -26.75 -6.62 -1.33
C ALA A 254 -27.02 -6.86 -2.82
N LYS A 255 -28.32 -6.94 -3.17
CA LYS A 255 -28.78 -7.11 -4.55
C LYS A 255 -28.27 -5.99 -5.46
N GLN A 256 -28.21 -4.77 -4.94
CA GLN A 256 -27.66 -3.64 -5.65
C GLN A 256 -26.99 -2.71 -4.65
N TYR A 257 -25.75 -2.33 -4.94
CA TYR A 257 -25.05 -1.34 -4.15
C TYR A 257 -25.50 0.06 -4.59
N ASP A 258 -26.52 0.59 -3.92
CA ASP A 258 -26.94 1.97 -4.07
C ASP A 258 -26.63 2.72 -2.77
N ALA A 259 -25.82 3.78 -2.86
CA ALA A 259 -25.51 4.65 -1.72
C ALA A 259 -26.78 5.20 -1.05
N SER A 260 -27.91 5.27 -1.78
CA SER A 260 -29.19 5.73 -1.25
C SER A 260 -29.86 4.71 -0.30
N SER A 261 -29.63 3.41 -0.48
CA SER A 261 -30.30 2.31 0.24
C SER A 261 -29.48 1.70 1.38
N ILE A 262 -28.27 2.21 1.63
CA ILE A 262 -27.41 1.77 2.73
C ILE A 262 -28.05 2.16 4.06
N GLY A 263 -28.32 1.16 4.91
CA GLY A 263 -28.77 1.38 6.28
C GLY A 263 -27.74 2.16 7.09
N MET A 264 -28.20 2.98 8.04
CA MET A 264 -27.33 3.92 8.76
C MET A 264 -26.16 3.23 9.49
N ASP A 265 -26.42 2.07 10.11
CA ASP A 265 -25.40 1.30 10.81
C ASP A 265 -24.34 0.75 9.84
N THR A 266 -24.75 0.33 8.64
CA THR A 266 -23.80 -0.13 7.63
C THR A 266 -23.00 1.02 7.05
N LEU A 267 -23.62 2.18 6.83
CA LEU A 267 -22.93 3.40 6.40
C LEU A 267 -21.89 3.83 7.44
N LYS A 268 -22.20 3.69 8.73
CA LYS A 268 -21.25 3.91 9.82
C LYS A 268 -20.09 2.92 9.78
N ASP A 269 -20.37 1.63 9.70
CA ASP A 269 -19.31 0.61 9.63
C ASP A 269 -18.40 0.85 8.41
N ILE A 270 -18.98 1.25 7.26
CA ILE A 270 -18.24 1.56 6.03
C ILE A 270 -17.39 2.83 6.18
N THR A 271 -17.97 3.92 6.67
CA THR A 271 -17.26 5.20 6.84
C THR A 271 -16.13 5.08 7.86
N ASN A 272 -16.38 4.44 9.00
CA ASN A 272 -15.36 4.20 10.02
C ASN A 272 -14.18 3.40 9.44
N ALA A 273 -14.47 2.29 8.75
CA ALA A 273 -13.44 1.48 8.13
C ALA A 273 -12.68 2.22 7.03
N ALA A 274 -13.36 3.08 6.24
CA ALA A 274 -12.73 3.83 5.15
C ALA A 274 -11.71 4.86 5.68
N VAL A 275 -12.01 5.50 6.81
CA VAL A 275 -11.12 6.47 7.46
C VAL A 275 -9.90 5.77 8.04
N ILE A 276 -10.11 4.67 8.77
CA ILE A 276 -9.02 3.97 9.47
C ILE A 276 -8.09 3.22 8.50
N LEU A 277 -8.66 2.68 7.43
CA LEU A 277 -7.87 1.95 6.43
C LEU A 277 -7.18 2.86 5.42
N ARG A 278 -7.39 4.20 5.48
CA ARG A 278 -6.87 5.15 4.48
C ARG A 278 -5.36 5.03 4.27
N ASP A 279 -4.58 4.84 5.34
CA ASP A 279 -3.12 4.70 5.29
C ASP A 279 -2.66 3.41 4.60
N ARG A 280 -3.56 2.41 4.50
CA ARG A 280 -3.30 1.08 3.92
C ARG A 280 -4.07 0.84 2.62
N VAL A 281 -4.63 1.89 2.03
CA VAL A 281 -5.43 1.83 0.82
C VAL A 281 -4.61 1.32 -0.37
N GLY A 282 -5.17 0.32 -1.07
CA GLY A 282 -4.61 -0.22 -2.29
C GLY A 282 -3.27 -0.96 -2.13
N LEU A 283 -2.93 -1.38 -0.91
CA LEU A 283 -1.76 -2.23 -0.68
C LEU A 283 -2.08 -3.69 -0.97
N ILE A 284 -1.34 -4.28 -1.90
CA ILE A 284 -1.41 -5.70 -2.22
C ILE A 284 -0.58 -6.49 -1.20
N PRO A 285 -1.14 -7.56 -0.58
CA PRO A 285 -0.41 -8.45 0.31
C PRO A 285 0.91 -8.93 -0.29
N PRO A 286 2.01 -9.03 0.48
CA PRO A 286 3.33 -9.43 -0.02
C PRO A 286 3.31 -10.72 -0.86
N ASP A 287 2.53 -11.70 -0.43
CA ASP A 287 2.40 -13.02 -1.07
C ASP A 287 1.83 -12.93 -2.50
N LEU A 288 0.99 -11.92 -2.76
CA LEU A 288 0.37 -11.73 -4.07
C LEU A 288 1.24 -10.89 -5.00
N ARG A 289 2.18 -10.07 -4.50
CA ARG A 289 2.98 -9.14 -5.32
C ARG A 289 3.71 -9.81 -6.49
N PRO A 290 4.32 -10.99 -6.38
CA PRO A 290 4.98 -11.64 -7.51
C PRO A 290 4.00 -11.97 -8.66
N ILE A 291 2.73 -12.27 -8.35
CA ILE A 291 1.69 -12.53 -9.36
C ILE A 291 1.35 -11.26 -10.15
N TYR A 292 1.24 -10.12 -9.46
CA TYR A 292 0.98 -8.84 -10.14
C TYR A 292 2.21 -8.34 -10.90
N ASN A 293 3.43 -8.65 -10.43
CA ASN A 293 4.68 -8.32 -11.13
C ASN A 293 4.88 -9.15 -12.40
N THR A 294 4.23 -10.32 -12.50
CA THR A 294 4.24 -11.18 -13.69
C THR A 294 3.03 -10.93 -14.61
N ASP A 295 2.40 -9.74 -14.51
CA ASP A 295 1.22 -9.33 -15.29
C ASP A 295 0.08 -10.35 -15.25
N LEU A 296 -0.15 -10.99 -14.09
CA LEU A 296 -1.20 -11.99 -13.87
C LEU A 296 -1.10 -13.25 -14.76
N LYS A 297 0.06 -13.52 -15.38
CA LYS A 297 0.28 -14.72 -16.21
C LYS A 297 -0.03 -16.04 -15.47
N PHE A 298 0.09 -16.04 -14.15
CA PHE A 298 -0.31 -17.14 -13.28
C PHE A 298 -1.78 -17.58 -13.49
N LEU A 299 -2.69 -16.66 -13.82
CA LEU A 299 -4.11 -16.96 -14.06
C LEU A 299 -4.39 -17.59 -15.43
N SER A 300 -3.40 -17.65 -16.34
CA SER A 300 -3.59 -18.15 -17.71
C SER A 300 -4.08 -19.59 -17.76
N GLU A 301 -3.59 -20.45 -16.87
CA GLU A 301 -4.04 -21.85 -16.75
C GLU A 301 -5.50 -21.94 -16.33
N TRP A 302 -5.89 -21.12 -15.35
CA TRP A 302 -7.27 -21.04 -14.89
C TRP A 302 -8.19 -20.53 -16.02
N PHE A 303 -7.80 -19.51 -16.77
CA PHE A 303 -8.57 -19.03 -17.92
C PHE A 303 -8.76 -20.11 -19.00
N ARG A 304 -7.72 -20.89 -19.33
CA ARG A 304 -7.86 -22.01 -20.28
C ARG A 304 -8.87 -23.07 -19.80
N SER A 305 -8.90 -23.34 -18.50
CA SER A 305 -9.87 -24.27 -17.91
C SER A 305 -11.33 -23.84 -18.06
N LEU A 306 -11.61 -22.53 -18.24
CA LEU A 306 -12.98 -22.03 -18.41
C LEU A 306 -13.58 -22.32 -19.79
N VAL A 307 -12.71 -22.50 -20.80
CA VAL A 307 -13.10 -22.63 -22.20
C VAL A 307 -12.97 -24.07 -22.70
N MET A 308 -12.12 -24.89 -22.09
CA MET A 308 -12.03 -26.30 -22.42
C MET A 308 -13.36 -27.02 -22.12
N GLU A 309 -14.13 -27.32 -23.17
CA GLU A 309 -15.40 -28.06 -23.14
C GLU A 309 -15.17 -29.56 -22.88
N GLN A 310 -14.50 -29.93 -21.79
CA GLN A 310 -14.43 -31.31 -21.34
C GLN A 310 -15.60 -31.58 -20.39
N PRO A 311 -16.59 -32.42 -20.76
CA PRO A 311 -17.81 -32.65 -19.96
C PRO A 311 -17.56 -33.33 -18.59
N HIS A 312 -16.33 -33.76 -18.30
CA HIS A 312 -15.97 -34.50 -17.09
C HIS A 312 -14.72 -33.99 -16.35
N ALA A 313 -14.11 -32.87 -16.77
CA ALA A 313 -12.98 -32.29 -16.04
C ALA A 313 -13.50 -31.33 -14.95
N PRO A 314 -13.11 -31.51 -13.66
CA PRO A 314 -13.47 -30.56 -12.62
C PRO A 314 -12.84 -29.19 -12.92
N ARG A 315 -13.62 -28.10 -12.79
CA ARG A 315 -13.09 -26.74 -12.91
C ARG A 315 -11.94 -26.56 -11.93
N LEU A 316 -10.87 -25.92 -12.39
CA LEU A 316 -9.79 -25.52 -11.50
C LEU A 316 -10.35 -24.53 -10.48
N ALA A 317 -10.04 -24.76 -9.20
CA ALA A 317 -10.38 -23.82 -8.14
C ALA A 317 -9.75 -22.45 -8.42
N TRP A 318 -10.37 -21.39 -7.93
CA TRP A 318 -9.76 -20.06 -8.04
C TRP A 318 -8.40 -20.06 -7.33
N PRO A 319 -7.32 -19.66 -8.01
CA PRO A 319 -5.97 -19.87 -7.51
C PRO A 319 -5.49 -18.77 -6.56
N LEU A 320 -6.27 -17.69 -6.37
CA LEU A 320 -5.94 -16.61 -5.44
C LEU A 320 -6.76 -16.74 -4.14
N PRO A 321 -6.24 -16.24 -3.00
CA PRO A 321 -6.99 -16.16 -1.77
C PRO A 321 -8.28 -15.33 -1.91
N GLU A 322 -9.27 -15.65 -1.08
CA GLU A 322 -10.44 -14.80 -0.90
C GLU A 322 -10.07 -13.47 -0.23
N LEU A 323 -10.99 -12.49 -0.34
CA LEU A 323 -10.82 -11.18 0.29
C LEU A 323 -10.69 -11.32 1.82
N HIS A 324 -9.73 -10.60 2.40
CA HIS A 324 -9.57 -10.59 3.85
C HIS A 324 -10.71 -9.84 4.53
N ALA A 325 -11.22 -10.40 5.62
CA ALA A 325 -12.29 -9.76 6.38
C ALA A 325 -11.82 -8.45 7.02
N ILE A 326 -12.65 -7.41 6.92
CA ILE A 326 -12.40 -6.12 7.56
C ILE A 326 -13.10 -6.11 8.92
N PRO A 327 -12.38 -5.80 10.02
CA PRO A 327 -12.98 -5.73 11.35
C PRO A 327 -13.92 -4.52 11.46
N LYS A 328 -14.86 -4.59 12.42
CA LYS A 328 -15.70 -3.45 12.78
C LYS A 328 -14.91 -2.48 13.63
N TYR A 329 -14.98 -1.20 13.30
CA TYR A 329 -14.27 -0.14 14.00
C TYR A 329 -15.21 0.76 14.80
N SER A 330 -14.75 1.17 15.98
CA SER A 330 -15.48 2.07 16.86
C SER A 330 -15.27 3.53 16.47
N SER A 331 -16.16 4.43 16.91
CA SER A 331 -15.98 5.88 16.71
C SER A 331 -14.68 6.40 17.35
N TRP A 332 -14.19 5.73 18.40
CA TRP A 332 -12.90 6.06 19.04
C TRP A 332 -11.71 5.79 18.11
N ASP A 333 -11.76 4.70 17.36
CA ASP A 333 -10.69 4.36 16.41
C ASP A 333 -10.63 5.39 15.27
N VAL A 334 -11.80 5.91 14.87
CA VAL A 334 -11.91 6.97 13.87
C VAL A 334 -11.32 8.28 14.40
N GLU A 335 -11.68 8.69 15.62
CA GLU A 335 -11.11 9.88 16.25
C GLU A 335 -9.58 9.77 16.36
N LYS A 336 -9.07 8.63 16.82
CA LYS A 336 -7.62 8.37 16.89
C LYS A 336 -6.95 8.45 15.52
N SER A 337 -7.59 7.91 14.48
CA SER A 337 -7.09 7.98 13.10
C SER A 337 -7.10 9.40 12.55
N LEU A 338 -8.10 10.22 12.89
CA LEU A 338 -8.21 11.59 12.42
C LEU A 338 -7.25 12.53 13.17
N LEU A 339 -6.96 12.26 14.45
CA LEU A 339 -6.02 13.04 15.25
C LEU A 339 -4.57 12.99 14.74
N THR A 340 -4.19 11.99 13.94
CA THR A 340 -2.87 11.97 13.29
C THR A 340 -2.73 13.01 12.18
N GLU A 341 -3.83 13.56 11.65
CA GLU A 341 -3.83 14.65 10.65
C GLU A 341 -3.66 16.03 11.29
N VAL A 342 -4.07 16.18 12.56
CA VAL A 342 -4.02 17.45 13.28
C VAL A 342 -2.60 17.72 13.74
N LYS A 343 -1.81 18.40 12.91
CA LYS A 343 -0.60 19.09 13.36
C LYS A 343 -1.05 20.25 14.24
N PHE A 344 -0.93 20.10 15.56
CA PHE A 344 -0.99 21.25 16.45
C PHE A 344 0.22 22.13 16.14
N ASP A 345 -0.01 23.31 15.55
CA ASP A 345 1.00 24.36 15.50
C ASP A 345 1.25 24.83 16.94
N PHE A 346 2.32 24.35 17.55
CA PHE A 346 2.80 24.75 18.87
C PHE A 346 3.42 26.16 18.87
N ASN A 347 2.76 27.14 18.24
CA ASN A 347 3.17 28.56 18.27
C ASN A 347 2.30 29.40 19.21
N TYR A 348 1.68 28.78 20.21
CA TYR A 348 1.20 29.47 21.40
C TYR A 348 2.08 29.07 22.58
N ASP A 349 2.91 30.00 23.01
CA ASP A 349 3.69 29.94 24.24
C ASP A 349 2.76 29.78 25.45
N GLU A 350 2.57 28.53 25.90
CA GLU A 350 2.40 28.21 27.31
C GLU A 350 3.40 27.11 27.63
N GLU A 351 4.35 27.43 28.52
CA GLU A 351 5.31 26.50 29.09
C GLU A 351 4.56 25.28 29.67
N VAL A 352 4.65 24.13 29.00
CA VAL A 352 4.24 22.85 29.54
C VAL A 352 5.48 22.02 29.76
N GLU A 353 5.86 21.90 31.03
CA GLU A 353 6.85 20.93 31.50
C GLU A 353 6.52 19.53 30.99
N GLY A 354 7.52 18.89 30.39
CA GLY A 354 7.37 17.62 29.72
C GLY A 354 7.09 16.46 30.67
N GLU A 355 6.13 15.62 30.31
CA GLU A 355 6.09 14.21 30.73
C GLU A 355 5.56 13.29 29.61
N PRO A 356 5.98 12.00 29.63
CA PRO A 356 6.04 11.14 28.45
C PRO A 356 4.74 10.39 28.15
N THR A 357 4.65 9.97 26.88
CA THR A 357 3.62 9.17 26.22
C THR A 357 3.17 7.91 26.99
N PRO A 358 1.85 7.67 27.16
CA PRO A 358 1.34 6.39 27.61
C PRO A 358 0.78 5.53 26.46
N GLU A 359 1.23 4.28 26.41
CA GLU A 359 0.60 3.15 25.70
C GLU A 359 -0.37 2.37 26.62
N PRO A 360 -1.26 1.52 26.07
CA PRO A 360 -2.65 1.44 26.50
C PRO A 360 -2.94 0.39 27.58
N ALA A 361 -3.85 0.73 28.51
CA ALA A 361 -4.46 -0.19 29.49
C ALA A 361 -6.00 0.01 29.54
N PRO A 362 -6.77 -0.96 30.06
CA PRO A 362 -8.10 -1.30 29.57
C PRO A 362 -9.24 -0.42 30.13
N GLN A 363 -10.22 -0.21 29.25
CA GLN A 363 -11.62 0.17 29.49
C GLN A 363 -12.00 0.52 30.93
N LYS A 364 -11.96 1.82 31.27
CA LYS A 364 -12.91 2.42 32.22
C LYS A 364 -13.30 3.81 31.74
N ASN A 365 -14.62 4.04 31.71
CA ASN A 365 -15.31 5.27 31.38
C ASN A 365 -14.60 6.50 31.97
N GLN A 366 -13.79 7.18 31.17
CA GLN A 366 -13.31 8.53 31.47
C GLN A 366 -14.11 9.48 30.58
N THR A 367 -14.84 10.38 31.23
CA THR A 367 -15.63 11.44 30.62
C THR A 367 -14.73 12.34 29.79
N ALA A 368 -15.20 12.73 28.61
CA ALA A 368 -14.38 13.36 27.57
C ALA A 368 -13.81 14.72 28.01
N TYR A 369 -12.65 15.11 27.48
CA TYR A 369 -12.04 16.43 27.68
C TYR A 369 -13.03 17.59 27.41
N TYR A 370 -13.93 17.43 26.44
CA TYR A 370 -14.99 18.39 26.15
C TYR A 370 -16.19 18.34 27.10
N GLU A 371 -16.52 17.18 27.69
CA GLU A 371 -17.47 17.11 28.82
C GLU A 371 -16.87 17.82 30.04
N SER A 372 -15.57 17.68 30.27
CA SER A 372 -14.87 18.40 31.35
C SER A 372 -14.82 19.92 31.10
N LYS A 373 -14.72 20.36 29.83
CA LYS A 373 -14.79 21.79 29.47
C LYS A 373 -16.23 22.32 29.49
N ARG A 374 -17.26 21.53 29.14
CA ARG A 374 -18.68 21.90 29.28
C ARG A 374 -19.11 21.95 30.74
N LEU A 375 -18.72 20.95 31.55
CA LEU A 375 -18.86 20.97 33.00
C LEU A 375 -18.07 22.11 33.66
N ARG A 376 -17.04 22.67 33.03
CA ARG A 376 -16.36 23.89 33.51
C ARG A 376 -17.02 25.17 33.00
N LYS A 377 -17.64 25.18 31.81
CA LYS A 377 -18.32 26.36 31.24
C LYS A 377 -19.76 26.55 31.73
N ASP A 378 -20.49 25.48 32.04
CA ASP A 378 -21.87 25.55 32.56
C ASP A 378 -21.95 26.17 33.97
N TYR A 379 -20.83 26.24 34.70
CA TYR A 379 -20.75 26.93 36.00
C TYR A 379 -20.29 28.39 35.91
N ILE A 380 -19.77 28.83 34.76
CA ILE A 380 -19.20 30.17 34.56
C ILE A 380 -20.14 31.07 33.76
N GLU A 381 -20.97 30.52 32.85
CA GLU A 381 -21.80 31.33 31.93
C GLU A 381 -23.33 31.17 32.14
N ASN A 382 -23.80 30.82 33.34
CA ASN A 382 -25.22 30.92 33.66
C ASN A 382 -25.56 32.37 34.10
N PRO A 383 -26.39 33.14 33.36
CA PRO A 383 -26.81 34.49 33.74
C PRO A 383 -27.80 34.53 34.91
N LEU A 384 -28.18 33.38 35.46
CA LEU A 384 -29.07 33.24 36.62
C LEU A 384 -28.30 32.78 37.86
N LYS A 385 -27.35 33.60 38.35
CA LYS A 385 -26.86 33.51 39.72
C LYS A 385 -27.45 34.65 40.55
N GLN A 386 -28.65 34.41 41.06
CA GLN A 386 -29.00 34.91 42.39
C GLN A 386 -28.17 34.11 43.41
N ASP A 387 -27.67 34.78 44.44
CA ASP A 387 -26.84 34.16 45.45
C ASP A 387 -27.60 33.01 46.14
N PRO A 388 -26.96 31.84 46.39
CA PRO A 388 -27.57 30.73 47.13
C PRO A 388 -27.90 31.10 48.60
N GLN A 389 -27.51 32.29 49.06
CA GLN A 389 -27.94 32.88 50.31
C GLN A 389 -29.36 33.49 50.24
N GLU A 390 -29.79 33.98 49.08
CA GLU A 390 -31.15 34.51 48.89
C GLU A 390 -32.19 33.38 48.72
N LEU A 391 -31.78 32.25 48.14
CA LEU A 391 -32.65 31.08 47.95
C LEU A 391 -32.88 30.24 49.22
N SER A 392 -32.04 30.38 50.25
CA SER A 392 -32.15 29.55 51.46
C SER A 392 -33.03 30.14 52.56
N GLY A 393 -33.50 31.39 52.44
CA GLY A 393 -34.48 31.99 53.35
C GLY A 393 -34.10 32.04 54.85
N ILE A 394 -32.82 31.86 55.21
CA ILE A 394 -32.37 31.91 56.61
C ILE A 394 -31.53 33.17 56.80
N ASN A 395 -32.22 34.25 57.17
CA ASN A 395 -31.58 35.45 57.68
C ASN A 395 -30.99 35.19 59.07
N LEU A 396 -29.67 35.29 59.19
CA LEU A 396 -29.02 35.63 60.45
C LEU A 396 -28.29 36.97 60.26
N ASN A 397 -29.07 38.04 60.40
CA ASN A 397 -28.60 39.31 60.98
C ASN A 397 -27.78 38.95 62.24
N THR A 398 -26.70 39.58 62.64
CA THR A 398 -26.27 40.97 62.52
C THR A 398 -24.83 41.01 63.02
N ASN A 399 -24.02 41.93 62.51
CA ASN A 399 -22.91 42.64 63.17
C ASN A 399 -22.39 42.06 64.49
N GLN A 400 -21.15 41.55 64.49
CA GLN A 400 -20.06 41.93 65.40
C GLN A 400 -18.88 40.98 65.24
N GLY A 401 -17.68 41.56 65.21
CA GLY A 401 -16.50 40.99 65.85
C GLY A 401 -15.82 39.83 65.13
N GLU A 402 -14.59 40.11 64.71
CA GLU A 402 -13.54 39.13 64.46
C GLU A 402 -13.46 38.07 65.57
N THR A 403 -12.86 36.92 65.22
CA THR A 403 -12.40 35.85 66.13
C THR A 403 -13.48 34.89 66.65
N ARG A 404 -13.72 33.81 65.88
CA ARG A 404 -13.92 32.40 66.30
C ARG A 404 -14.86 31.67 65.32
N ARG A 405 -14.32 31.09 64.25
CA ARG A 405 -15.01 30.08 63.41
C ARG A 405 -14.08 28.94 62.99
N PHE A 406 -13.36 28.38 63.96
CA PHE A 406 -12.88 27.01 63.85
C PHE A 406 -13.51 26.25 65.01
N LEU A 407 -14.12 25.09 64.75
CA LEU A 407 -14.85 24.21 65.67
C LEU A 407 -16.37 24.49 65.76
N ASN A 408 -17.08 24.15 64.69
CA ASN A 408 -18.48 23.74 64.79
C ASN A 408 -18.51 22.20 64.71
N PRO A 409 -18.95 21.44 65.74
CA PRO A 409 -18.76 19.99 65.82
C PRO A 409 -19.65 19.19 64.84
N ASN A 410 -20.66 19.83 64.25
CA ASN A 410 -21.64 19.18 63.37
C ASN A 410 -21.39 19.39 61.86
N VAL A 411 -20.31 20.10 61.48
CA VAL A 411 -19.85 20.22 60.08
C VAL A 411 -18.71 19.22 59.78
N LEU A 412 -18.37 18.37 60.76
CA LEU A 412 -17.15 17.55 60.78
C LEU A 412 -17.25 16.18 60.09
N THR A 413 -18.38 15.76 59.52
CA THR A 413 -18.48 14.38 59.02
C THR A 413 -18.30 14.30 57.50
N HIS A 414 -19.14 14.95 56.69
CA HIS A 414 -19.08 14.69 55.23
C HIS A 414 -17.85 15.24 54.51
N ARG A 415 -17.35 16.44 54.88
CA ARG A 415 -16.18 17.02 54.20
C ARG A 415 -14.90 16.28 54.54
N LEU A 416 -14.70 15.94 55.81
CA LEU A 416 -13.54 15.16 56.25
C LEU A 416 -13.61 13.72 55.74
N ILE A 417 -14.79 13.08 55.75
CA ILE A 417 -14.98 11.75 55.16
C ILE A 417 -14.69 11.80 53.65
N TYR A 418 -15.11 12.84 52.95
CA TYR A 418 -14.84 13.02 51.54
C TYR A 418 -13.35 13.22 51.26
N GLU A 419 -12.67 14.09 52.01
CA GLU A 419 -11.24 14.34 51.89
C GLU A 419 -10.44 13.06 52.21
N LEU A 420 -10.78 12.36 53.29
CA LEU A 420 -10.16 11.07 53.65
C LEU A 420 -10.39 10.01 52.57
N SER A 421 -11.62 9.90 52.05
CA SER A 421 -11.96 8.96 50.99
C SER A 421 -11.23 9.28 49.68
N ARG A 422 -10.99 10.57 49.41
CA ARG A 422 -10.22 11.02 48.26
C ARG A 422 -8.75 10.60 48.39
N GLU A 423 -8.14 10.80 49.56
CA GLU A 423 -6.76 10.39 49.78
C GLU A 423 -6.59 8.86 49.81
N TYR A 424 -7.55 8.11 50.37
CA TYR A 424 -7.55 6.65 50.27
C TYR A 424 -7.64 6.14 48.83
N ARG A 425 -8.49 6.76 48.00
CA ARG A 425 -8.57 6.41 46.57
C ARG A 425 -7.26 6.73 45.83
N ARG A 426 -6.61 7.86 46.14
CA ARG A 426 -5.31 8.20 45.58
C ARG A 426 -4.24 7.19 45.97
N PHE A 427 -4.20 6.79 47.24
CA PHE A 427 -3.27 5.78 47.73
C PHE A 427 -3.51 4.40 47.07
N GLU A 428 -4.77 4.00 46.91
CA GLU A 428 -5.12 2.74 46.24
C GLU A 428 -4.72 2.76 44.75
N LEU A 429 -4.90 3.90 44.07
CA LEU A 429 -4.47 4.08 42.69
C LEU A 429 -2.94 3.98 42.57
N ALA A 430 -2.20 4.69 43.41
CA ALA A 430 -0.74 4.64 43.42
C ALA A 430 -0.21 3.21 43.72
N THR A 431 -0.86 2.49 44.64
CA THR A 431 -0.50 1.09 44.96
C THR A 431 -0.77 0.15 43.77
N ARG A 432 -1.87 0.37 43.05
CA ARG A 432 -2.20 -0.42 41.85
C ARG A 432 -1.22 -0.14 40.71
N GLU A 433 -0.82 1.11 40.57
CA GLU A 433 0.18 1.54 39.58
C GLU A 433 1.55 0.91 39.86
N LEU A 434 2.00 0.92 41.12
CA LEU A 434 3.23 0.26 41.55
C LEU A 434 3.23 -1.23 41.19
N ARG A 435 2.15 -1.96 41.49
CA ARG A 435 2.02 -3.37 41.11
C ARG A 435 2.06 -3.60 39.60
N SER A 436 1.48 -2.69 38.83
CA SER A 436 1.54 -2.75 37.36
C SER A 436 2.97 -2.60 36.87
N PHE A 437 3.76 -1.71 37.48
CA PHE A 437 5.18 -1.56 37.15
C PHE A 437 5.98 -2.81 37.48
N GLU A 438 5.76 -3.41 38.65
CA GLU A 438 6.41 -4.67 39.05
C GLU A 438 6.09 -5.81 38.06
N ASP A 439 4.83 -5.94 37.64
CA ASP A 439 4.41 -6.94 36.64
C ASP A 439 5.04 -6.69 35.25
N HIS A 440 5.16 -5.42 34.85
CA HIS A 440 5.80 -5.05 33.58
C HIS A 440 7.31 -5.31 33.61
N GLU A 441 7.98 -5.04 34.72
CA GLU A 441 9.40 -5.31 34.90
C GLU A 441 9.69 -6.81 34.84
N ALA A 442 8.87 -7.63 35.52
CA ALA A 442 8.98 -9.09 35.46
C ALA A 442 8.83 -9.63 34.02
N LYS A 443 7.87 -9.10 33.25
CA LYS A 443 7.70 -9.47 31.82
C LYS A 443 8.89 -9.05 30.97
N ARG A 444 9.42 -7.84 31.16
CA ARG A 444 10.62 -7.37 30.45
C ARG A 444 11.84 -8.21 30.75
N ALA A 445 12.03 -8.62 32.01
CA ALA A 445 13.12 -9.50 32.41
C ALA A 445 13.02 -10.87 31.71
N GLU A 446 11.82 -11.43 31.61
CA GLU A 446 11.60 -12.70 30.91
C GLU A 446 11.84 -12.59 29.39
N THR A 447 11.34 -11.53 28.74
CA THR A 447 11.62 -11.28 27.32
C THR A 447 13.12 -11.10 27.06
N THR A 448 13.82 -10.40 27.95
CA THR A 448 15.28 -10.22 27.85
C THR A 448 16.00 -11.56 27.95
N ARG A 449 15.58 -12.43 28.87
CA ARG A 449 16.12 -13.79 29.02
C ARG A 449 15.90 -14.61 27.76
N GLN A 450 14.71 -14.59 27.18
CA GLN A 450 14.42 -15.30 25.93
C GLN A 450 15.27 -14.77 24.77
N ASN A 451 15.42 -13.45 24.65
CA ASN A 451 16.28 -12.83 23.64
C ASN A 451 17.74 -13.24 23.79
N THR A 452 18.27 -13.33 25.01
CA THR A 452 19.66 -13.80 25.22
C THR A 452 19.87 -15.26 24.81
N VAL A 453 18.87 -16.13 25.01
CA VAL A 453 18.94 -17.53 24.55
C VAL A 453 18.94 -17.62 23.03
N VAL A 454 18.08 -16.83 22.37
CA VAL A 454 18.02 -16.77 20.89
C VAL A 454 19.33 -16.21 20.33
N GLN A 455 19.88 -15.14 20.92
CA GLN A 455 21.18 -14.59 20.51
C GLN A 455 22.31 -15.61 20.64
N ALA A 456 22.34 -16.40 21.71
CA ALA A 456 23.32 -17.46 21.88
C ALA A 456 23.18 -18.57 20.81
N ALA A 457 21.96 -18.91 20.40
CA ALA A 457 21.71 -19.87 19.33
C ALA A 457 22.21 -19.34 17.97
N ILE A 458 21.90 -18.09 17.64
CA ILE A 458 22.36 -17.43 16.40
C ILE A 458 23.90 -17.39 16.36
N LEU A 459 24.56 -17.03 17.47
CA LEU A 459 26.02 -17.00 17.54
C LEU A 459 26.65 -18.38 17.32
N ARG A 460 25.98 -19.45 17.78
CA ARG A 460 26.42 -20.83 17.52
C ARG A 460 26.30 -21.18 16.03
N GLU A 461 25.18 -20.87 15.39
CA GLU A 461 24.98 -21.09 13.96
C GLU A 461 26.00 -20.32 13.10
N ILE A 462 26.31 -19.07 13.47
CA ILE A 462 27.34 -18.27 12.79
C ILE A 462 28.71 -18.96 12.89
N ASN A 463 29.06 -19.51 14.06
CA ASN A 463 30.33 -20.22 14.23
C ASN A 463 30.37 -21.53 13.43
N ASP A 464 29.27 -22.28 13.38
CA ASP A 464 29.16 -23.49 12.58
C ASP A 464 29.30 -23.17 11.08
N MET A 465 28.68 -22.08 10.61
CA MET A 465 28.83 -21.60 9.24
C MET A 465 30.27 -21.15 8.93
N LYS A 466 30.95 -20.47 9.84
CA LYS A 466 32.36 -20.11 9.68
C LYS A 466 33.24 -21.35 9.53
N PHE A 467 33.01 -22.38 10.33
CA PHE A 467 33.75 -23.64 10.21
C PHE A 467 33.53 -24.32 8.85
N LEU A 468 32.29 -24.31 8.35
CA LEU A 468 31.96 -24.84 7.03
C LEU A 468 32.65 -24.07 5.90
N ILE A 469 32.68 -22.75 5.98
CA ILE A 469 33.38 -21.89 5.02
C ILE A 469 34.88 -22.19 5.02
N GLU A 470 35.49 -22.32 6.20
CA GLU A 470 36.92 -22.59 6.31
C GLU A 470 37.29 -24.00 5.80
N ALA A 471 36.46 -25.01 6.10
CA ALA A 471 36.59 -26.34 5.50
C ALA A 471 36.41 -26.30 3.97
N GLY A 472 35.51 -25.46 3.46
CA GLY A 472 35.31 -25.19 2.04
C GLY A 472 36.56 -24.58 1.39
N ASN A 473 37.16 -23.56 2.02
CA ASN A 473 38.37 -22.90 1.54
C ASN A 473 39.57 -23.85 1.48
N ILE A 474 39.72 -24.75 2.46
CA ILE A 474 40.75 -25.80 2.42
C ILE A 474 40.56 -26.73 1.23
N LYS A 475 39.31 -27.12 0.92
CA LYS A 475 39.01 -27.93 -0.27
C LYS A 475 39.31 -27.16 -1.55
N TYR A 476 38.92 -25.88 -1.62
CA TYR A 476 39.18 -25.02 -2.75
C TYR A 476 40.68 -24.89 -3.05
N GLY A 477 41.52 -24.64 -2.02
CA GLY A 477 42.97 -24.60 -2.18
C GLY A 477 43.58 -25.92 -2.67
N LYS A 478 43.01 -27.08 -2.30
CA LYS A 478 43.43 -28.37 -2.87
C LYS A 478 43.08 -28.49 -4.34
N TYR A 479 41.92 -28.00 -4.76
CA TYR A 479 41.54 -27.98 -6.17
C TYR A 479 42.42 -27.04 -6.98
N GLU A 480 42.77 -25.86 -6.46
CA GLU A 480 43.72 -24.95 -7.12
C GLU A 480 45.10 -25.59 -7.31
N CYS A 481 45.61 -26.28 -6.29
CA CYS A 481 46.87 -27.01 -6.39
C CYS A 481 46.81 -28.11 -7.47
N ASN A 482 45.72 -28.89 -7.50
CA ASN A 482 45.52 -29.92 -8.53
C ASN A 482 45.42 -29.33 -9.94
N ILE A 483 44.78 -28.16 -10.09
CA ILE A 483 44.70 -27.43 -11.36
C ILE A 483 46.09 -26.94 -11.78
N ALA A 484 46.91 -26.43 -10.85
CA ALA A 484 48.28 -26.02 -11.13
C ALA A 484 49.14 -27.19 -11.63
N VAL A 485 49.06 -28.35 -10.96
CA VAL A 485 49.75 -29.58 -11.37
C VAL A 485 49.28 -30.04 -12.76
N ALA A 486 47.97 -29.98 -13.04
CA ALA A 486 47.43 -30.34 -14.35
C ALA A 486 47.93 -29.39 -15.46
N ARG A 487 48.04 -28.08 -15.18
CA ARG A 487 48.60 -27.09 -16.11
C ARG A 487 50.07 -27.38 -16.43
N GLU A 488 50.87 -27.71 -15.43
CA GLU A 488 52.28 -28.07 -15.63
C GLU A 488 52.43 -29.32 -16.51
N LYS A 489 51.55 -30.31 -16.32
CA LYS A 489 51.51 -31.53 -17.13
C LYS A 489 51.10 -31.29 -18.58
N ILE A 490 50.17 -30.34 -18.81
CA ILE A 490 49.78 -29.93 -20.17
C ILE A 490 50.97 -29.28 -20.88
N VAL A 491 51.72 -28.42 -20.19
CA VAL A 491 52.92 -27.78 -20.76
C VAL A 491 53.99 -28.81 -21.10
N SER A 492 54.23 -29.80 -20.25
CA SER A 492 55.20 -30.88 -20.55
C SER A 492 54.77 -31.73 -21.75
N LEU A 493 53.48 -32.07 -21.85
CA LEU A 493 52.94 -32.84 -22.98
C LEU A 493 52.97 -32.05 -24.28
N GLN A 494 52.72 -30.73 -24.24
CA GLN A 494 52.87 -29.86 -25.41
C GLN A 494 54.32 -29.79 -25.90
N ALA A 495 55.29 -29.76 -24.98
CA ALA A 495 56.71 -29.80 -25.35
C ALA A 495 57.12 -31.15 -25.97
N GLU A 496 56.53 -32.25 -25.49
CA GLU A 496 56.75 -33.60 -26.03
C GLU A 496 56.13 -33.78 -27.41
N ILE A 497 54.90 -33.28 -27.61
CA ILE A 497 54.25 -33.24 -28.94
C ILE A 497 55.06 -32.40 -29.93
N GLN A 498 55.63 -31.27 -29.49
CA GLN A 498 56.47 -30.44 -30.34
C GLN A 498 57.77 -31.15 -30.73
N LYS A 499 58.40 -31.88 -29.81
CA LYS A 499 59.56 -32.74 -30.12
C LYS A 499 59.23 -33.82 -31.16
N ILE A 500 58.11 -34.53 -30.97
CA ILE A 500 57.66 -35.56 -31.92
C ILE A 500 57.38 -34.93 -33.29
N ARG A 501 56.81 -33.71 -33.32
CA ARG A 501 56.57 -32.97 -34.56
C ARG A 501 57.85 -32.54 -35.26
N ASP A 502 58.88 -32.19 -34.50
CA ASP A 502 60.20 -31.82 -35.03
C ASP A 502 61.00 -33.06 -35.48
N GLU A 503 60.75 -34.24 -34.91
CA GLU A 503 61.34 -35.53 -35.32
C GLU A 503 60.68 -36.13 -36.57
N VAL A 504 59.41 -35.81 -36.85
CA VAL A 504 58.66 -36.27 -38.04
C VAL A 504 58.89 -35.34 -39.24
N GLY A 505 60.13 -34.94 -39.47
CA GLY A 505 60.55 -34.09 -40.58
C GLY A 505 59.95 -34.52 -41.94
N THR A 506 59.55 -33.51 -42.70
CA THR A 506 59.09 -33.54 -44.09
C THR A 506 59.87 -34.51 -44.98
N ASP A 507 59.28 -35.64 -45.35
CA ASP A 507 59.54 -36.32 -46.63
C ASP A 507 58.38 -37.30 -46.96
N PRO A 508 58.03 -37.48 -48.26
CA PRO A 508 56.91 -38.31 -48.68
C PRO A 508 57.33 -39.78 -48.84
N PRO A 509 56.49 -40.78 -48.48
CA PRO A 509 56.86 -42.17 -48.72
C PRO A 509 56.42 -42.60 -50.12
N ASN A 510 57.41 -42.89 -50.97
CA ASN A 510 57.22 -43.67 -52.18
C ASN A 510 57.80 -45.09 -51.97
N GLU A 511 57.03 -46.08 -52.43
CA GLU A 511 57.38 -47.47 -52.79
C GLU A 511 57.85 -48.50 -51.73
N ALA A 512 56.87 -49.33 -51.34
CA ALA A 512 56.73 -50.75 -51.72
C ALA A 512 57.50 -51.89 -50.99
N VAL A 513 56.70 -52.90 -50.60
CA VAL A 513 56.88 -54.37 -50.73
C VAL A 513 57.00 -55.22 -49.43
N LYS A 514 56.02 -56.15 -49.30
CA LYS A 514 55.96 -57.45 -48.56
C LYS A 514 55.94 -57.36 -47.02
N GLY A 515 54.87 -57.84 -46.36
CA GLY A 515 54.36 -59.21 -46.42
C GLY A 515 53.55 -59.59 -45.16
N SER A 516 52.28 -59.95 -45.35
CA SER A 516 51.36 -60.69 -44.44
C SER A 516 51.26 -60.36 -42.92
N SER A 517 51.99 -59.37 -42.41
CA SER A 517 51.89 -58.81 -41.05
C SER A 517 51.20 -57.43 -41.04
N ASP A 518 51.13 -56.79 -42.20
CA ASP A 518 50.81 -55.36 -42.35
C ASP A 518 49.34 -55.01 -42.07
N LYS A 519 48.38 -55.90 -42.31
CA LYS A 519 46.95 -55.56 -42.13
C LYS A 519 46.56 -55.32 -40.67
N ARG A 520 47.23 -55.97 -39.71
CA ARG A 520 46.97 -55.72 -38.27
C ARG A 520 47.54 -54.39 -37.84
N GLN A 521 48.74 -54.03 -38.31
CA GLN A 521 49.35 -52.73 -38.06
C GLN A 521 48.59 -51.61 -38.77
N GLU A 522 48.09 -51.81 -39.99
CA GLU A 522 47.20 -50.86 -40.67
C GLU A 522 45.90 -50.64 -39.90
N ILE A 523 45.25 -51.70 -39.41
CA ILE A 523 44.03 -51.58 -38.61
C ILE A 523 44.33 -50.89 -37.28
N GLN A 524 45.46 -51.20 -36.63
CA GLN A 524 45.87 -50.52 -35.39
C GLN A 524 46.17 -49.04 -35.61
N ASN A 525 46.84 -48.70 -36.71
CA ASN A 525 47.14 -47.33 -37.09
C ASN A 525 45.85 -46.58 -37.45
N LEU A 526 44.89 -47.23 -38.11
CA LEU A 526 43.57 -46.64 -38.41
C LEU A 526 42.76 -46.38 -37.14
N ILE A 527 42.75 -47.31 -36.18
CA ILE A 527 42.11 -47.12 -34.87
C ILE A 527 42.78 -45.95 -34.13
N HIS A 528 44.12 -45.92 -34.11
CA HIS A 528 44.87 -44.86 -33.44
C HIS A 528 44.66 -43.48 -34.10
N ILE A 529 44.55 -43.42 -35.43
CA ILE A 529 44.20 -42.19 -36.16
C ILE A 529 42.77 -41.74 -35.79
N GLU A 530 41.84 -42.67 -35.63
CA GLU A 530 40.46 -42.34 -35.26
C GLU A 530 40.38 -41.83 -33.81
N ASP A 531 41.12 -42.43 -32.88
CA ASP A 531 41.25 -41.98 -31.50
C ASP A 531 41.86 -40.56 -31.42
N LEU A 532 42.93 -40.31 -32.19
CA LEU A 532 43.56 -38.99 -32.28
C LEU A 532 42.63 -37.94 -32.88
N LYS A 533 41.81 -38.29 -33.88
CA LYS A 533 40.79 -37.36 -34.41
C LYS A 533 39.73 -37.02 -33.37
N LEU A 534 39.33 -38.00 -32.56
CA LEU A 534 38.37 -37.81 -31.48
C LEU A 534 38.94 -36.88 -30.40
N GLU A 535 40.20 -37.06 -30.03
CA GLU A 535 40.90 -36.20 -29.07
C GLU A 535 41.09 -34.77 -29.60
N VAL A 536 41.41 -34.61 -30.88
CA VAL A 536 41.49 -33.29 -31.54
C VAL A 536 40.12 -32.61 -31.59
N LEU A 537 39.05 -33.36 -31.84
CA LEU A 537 37.69 -32.83 -31.84
C LEU A 537 37.26 -32.36 -30.44
N GLU A 538 37.56 -33.15 -29.41
CA GLU A 538 37.31 -32.75 -28.01
C GLU A 538 38.12 -31.52 -27.61
N ALA A 539 39.40 -31.45 -27.97
CA ALA A 539 40.24 -30.29 -27.71
C ALA A 539 39.74 -29.04 -28.47
N SER A 540 39.28 -29.20 -29.71
CA SER A 540 38.67 -28.12 -30.50
C SER A 540 37.38 -27.61 -29.84
N ASN A 541 36.51 -28.51 -29.39
CA ASN A 541 35.27 -28.14 -28.69
C ASN A 541 35.54 -27.44 -27.35
N ARG A 542 36.54 -27.90 -26.57
CA ARG A 542 36.96 -27.22 -25.33
C ARG A 542 37.52 -25.83 -25.62
N SER A 543 38.32 -25.67 -26.68
CA SER A 543 38.85 -24.37 -27.11
C SER A 543 37.74 -23.42 -27.55
N ALA A 544 36.75 -23.91 -28.29
CA ALA A 544 35.57 -23.13 -28.68
C ALA A 544 34.74 -22.67 -27.46
N SER A 545 34.53 -23.56 -26.48
CA SER A 545 33.84 -23.23 -25.23
C SER A 545 34.58 -22.15 -24.44
N LEU A 546 35.91 -22.24 -24.32
CA LEU A 546 36.71 -21.24 -23.62
C LEU A 546 36.72 -19.88 -24.33
N LYS A 547 36.70 -19.86 -25.67
CA LYS A 547 36.54 -18.62 -26.43
C LYS A 547 35.19 -17.97 -26.18
N GLN A 548 34.11 -18.75 -26.18
CA GLN A 548 32.78 -18.24 -25.91
C GLN A 548 32.64 -17.69 -24.48
N GLU A 549 33.24 -18.37 -23.49
CA GLU A 549 33.29 -17.90 -22.10
C GLU A 549 34.13 -16.62 -21.95
N SER A 550 35.27 -16.55 -22.63
CA SER A 550 36.12 -15.36 -22.66
C SER A 550 35.42 -14.16 -23.31
N GLU A 551 34.67 -14.37 -24.41
CA GLU A 551 33.87 -13.32 -25.05
C GLU A 551 32.72 -12.85 -24.14
N TYR A 552 32.06 -13.79 -23.46
CA TYR A 552 31.02 -13.47 -22.49
C TYR A 552 31.57 -12.64 -21.33
N MET A 553 32.69 -13.07 -20.73
CA MET A 553 33.36 -12.32 -19.66
C MET A 553 33.80 -10.93 -20.13
N SER A 554 34.35 -10.81 -21.33
CA SER A 554 34.76 -9.50 -21.88
C SER A 554 33.57 -8.55 -22.02
N ASN A 555 32.44 -9.05 -22.52
CA ASN A 555 31.23 -8.26 -22.67
C ASN A 555 30.64 -7.85 -21.31
N GLU A 556 30.71 -8.73 -20.31
CA GLU A 556 30.20 -8.43 -18.96
C GLU A 556 31.09 -7.42 -18.22
N ILE A 557 32.42 -7.52 -18.39
CA ILE A 557 33.36 -6.50 -17.89
C ILE A 557 33.07 -5.14 -18.53
N GLN A 558 32.82 -5.11 -19.84
CA GLN A 558 32.50 -3.88 -20.55
C GLN A 558 31.18 -3.27 -20.05
N ARG A 559 30.15 -4.08 -19.83
CA ARG A 559 28.88 -3.62 -19.22
C ARG A 559 29.08 -3.06 -17.81
N ALA A 560 29.91 -3.70 -17.00
CA ALA A 560 30.22 -3.21 -15.66
C ALA A 560 30.96 -1.87 -15.70
N GLN A 561 31.87 -1.69 -16.67
CA GLN A 561 32.57 -0.42 -16.88
C GLN A 561 31.61 0.69 -17.34
N ASP A 562 30.70 0.41 -18.28
CA ASP A 562 29.70 1.36 -18.75
C ASP A 562 28.74 1.76 -17.60
N ALA A 563 28.27 0.79 -16.81
CA ALA A 563 27.42 1.06 -15.65
C ALA A 563 28.12 1.89 -14.57
N THR A 564 29.42 1.66 -14.34
CA THR A 564 30.21 2.45 -13.40
C THR A 564 30.34 3.90 -13.89
N ARG A 565 30.60 4.08 -15.19
CA ARG A 565 30.71 5.41 -15.80
C ARG A 565 29.39 6.19 -15.74
N ASP A 566 28.27 5.52 -16.00
CA ASP A 566 26.95 6.14 -15.90
C ASP A 566 26.63 6.52 -14.45
N SER A 567 26.99 5.66 -13.49
CA SER A 567 26.85 5.97 -12.06
C SER A 567 27.71 7.16 -11.63
N GLU A 568 28.94 7.26 -12.11
CA GLU A 568 29.82 8.41 -11.82
C GLU A 568 29.26 9.72 -12.41
N ALA A 569 28.73 9.68 -13.64
CA ALA A 569 28.10 10.83 -14.26
C ALA A 569 26.87 11.31 -13.47
N GLU A 570 26.07 10.38 -12.97
CA GLU A 570 24.90 10.68 -12.15
C GLU A 570 25.26 11.26 -10.78
N ILE A 571 26.32 10.74 -10.13
CA ILE A 571 26.85 11.29 -8.88
C ILE A 571 27.29 12.74 -9.08
N VAL A 572 27.99 13.05 -10.17
CA VAL A 572 28.40 14.42 -10.49
C VAL A 572 27.19 15.34 -10.71
N ARG A 573 26.16 14.86 -11.42
CA ARG A 573 24.92 15.61 -11.64
C ARG A 573 24.21 15.94 -10.33
N LEU A 574 24.03 14.96 -9.46
CA LEU A 574 23.40 15.15 -8.15
C LEU A 574 24.23 16.07 -7.24
N ALA A 575 25.56 15.99 -7.30
CA ALA A 575 26.42 16.91 -6.57
C ALA A 575 26.25 18.37 -7.04
N THR A 576 26.10 18.59 -8.35
CA THR A 576 25.83 19.94 -8.87
C THR A 576 24.44 20.47 -8.48
N GLU A 577 23.41 19.61 -8.48
CA GLU A 577 22.06 20.00 -8.04
C GLU A 577 22.02 20.34 -6.55
N ASN A 578 22.71 19.56 -5.70
CA ASN A 578 22.82 19.85 -4.27
C ASN A 578 23.52 21.20 -4.03
N ALA A 579 24.61 21.49 -4.74
CA ALA A 579 25.31 22.78 -4.62
C ALA A 579 24.42 23.96 -5.06
N GLU A 580 23.56 23.79 -6.06
CA GLU A 580 22.59 24.82 -6.46
C GLU A 580 21.48 25.01 -5.42
N LEU A 581 20.99 23.93 -4.83
CA LEU A 581 19.98 23.99 -3.76
C LEU A 581 20.54 24.67 -2.51
N GLU A 582 21.77 24.35 -2.11
CA GLU A 582 22.45 25.02 -0.99
C GLU A 582 22.58 26.53 -1.24
N ARG A 583 22.91 26.95 -2.48
CA ARG A 583 22.95 28.38 -2.85
C ARG A 583 21.57 29.04 -2.77
N LYS A 584 20.52 28.35 -3.22
CA LYS A 584 19.13 28.86 -3.12
C LYS A 584 18.68 29.00 -1.67
N PHE A 585 19.02 28.04 -0.82
CA PHE A 585 18.77 28.11 0.62
C PHE A 585 19.50 29.28 1.27
N ALA A 586 20.79 29.48 0.95
CA ALA A 586 21.56 30.60 1.48
C ALA A 586 21.00 31.96 1.04
N ALA A 587 20.53 32.09 -0.20
CA ALA A 587 19.88 33.30 -0.69
C ALA A 587 18.56 33.59 0.05
N LEU A 588 17.71 32.57 0.22
CA LEU A 588 16.44 32.70 0.95
C LEU A 588 16.65 33.10 2.41
N PHE A 589 17.68 32.57 3.07
CA PHE A 589 18.02 32.97 4.45
C PHE A 589 18.52 34.42 4.52
N SER A 590 19.32 34.87 3.55
CA SER A 590 19.77 36.27 3.49
C SER A 590 18.62 37.26 3.27
N ASP A 591 17.57 36.86 2.55
CA ASP A 591 16.39 37.69 2.31
C ASP A 591 15.49 37.79 3.57
N ILE A 592 15.49 36.77 4.43
CA ILE A 592 14.70 36.75 5.68
C ILE A 592 15.36 37.61 6.79
N ASP A 593 16.69 37.67 6.85
CA ASP A 593 17.39 38.32 7.97
C ASP A 593 17.50 39.86 7.89
N GLN A 594 17.23 40.51 6.75
CA GLN A 594 17.53 41.95 6.59
C GLN A 594 16.33 42.92 6.51
N ALA A 595 15.15 42.50 6.05
CA ALA A 595 14.07 43.45 5.71
C ALA A 595 12.95 43.54 6.76
N ASP A 596 12.36 42.42 7.18
CA ASP A 596 11.09 42.47 7.92
C ASP A 596 11.26 42.57 9.44
N ILE A 597 12.28 41.92 10.01
CA ILE A 597 12.49 41.90 11.46
C ILE A 597 12.95 43.29 11.97
N SER A 598 13.76 44.02 11.19
CA SER A 598 14.30 45.31 11.63
C SER A 598 13.25 46.43 11.62
N GLU A 599 12.35 46.45 10.64
CA GLU A 599 11.26 47.43 10.59
C GLU A 599 10.21 47.21 11.68
N GLU A 600 9.81 45.96 11.93
CA GLU A 600 8.85 45.65 12.99
C GLU A 600 9.42 45.91 14.38
N MET A 601 10.71 45.61 14.61
CA MET A 601 11.38 45.96 15.87
C MET A 601 11.40 47.47 16.12
N ILE A 602 11.70 48.26 15.09
CA ILE A 602 11.74 49.73 15.22
C ILE A 602 10.34 50.27 15.51
N LYS A 603 9.30 49.76 14.84
CA LYS A 603 7.89 50.14 15.10
C LYS A 603 7.46 49.79 16.52
N LEU A 604 7.82 48.60 17.00
CA LEU A 604 7.53 48.16 18.37
C LEU A 604 8.27 49.01 19.41
N GLN A 605 9.55 49.33 19.19
CA GLN A 605 10.30 50.22 20.08
C GLN A 605 9.70 51.63 20.14
N THR A 606 9.28 52.20 19.01
CA THR A 606 8.62 53.51 19.00
C THR A 606 7.30 53.48 19.80
N SER A 607 6.50 52.43 19.63
CA SER A 607 5.22 52.27 20.36
C SER A 607 5.43 52.11 21.87
N ILE A 608 6.46 51.36 22.29
CA ILE A 608 6.83 51.22 23.71
C ILE A 608 7.25 52.56 24.30
N THR A 609 8.03 53.37 23.57
CA THR A 609 8.44 54.70 24.06
C THR A 609 7.29 55.68 24.18
N GLU A 610 6.32 55.65 23.26
CA GLU A 610 5.12 56.48 23.33
C GLU A 610 4.22 56.09 24.52
N LEU A 611 4.00 54.79 24.74
CA LEU A 611 3.23 54.28 25.87
C LEU A 611 3.90 54.59 27.22
N SER A 612 5.24 54.51 27.28
CA SER A 612 6.02 54.93 28.45
C SER A 612 5.79 56.41 28.78
N LEU A 613 5.87 57.29 27.78
CA LEU A 613 5.62 58.72 27.95
C LEU A 613 4.18 58.99 28.41
N ALA A 614 3.19 58.31 27.83
CA ALA A 614 1.80 58.44 28.24
C ALA A 614 1.57 58.02 29.70
N ASN A 615 2.21 56.94 30.15
CA ASN A 615 2.13 56.49 31.54
C ASN A 615 2.76 57.50 32.50
N THR A 616 3.93 58.06 32.18
CA THR A 616 4.55 59.09 33.03
C THR A 616 3.66 60.34 33.15
N ALA A 617 3.01 60.77 32.07
CA ALA A 617 2.07 61.89 32.10
C ALA A 617 0.80 61.60 32.92
N LEU A 618 0.33 60.35 32.94
CA LEU A 618 -0.78 59.92 33.78
C LEU A 618 -0.40 59.88 35.26
N GLU A 619 0.79 59.39 35.59
CA GLU A 619 1.31 59.41 36.96
C GLU A 619 1.47 60.84 37.50
N GLU A 620 1.96 61.77 36.69
CA GLU A 620 2.03 63.19 37.06
C GLU A 620 0.64 63.79 37.32
N LYS A 621 -0.35 63.48 36.47
CA LYS A 621 -1.75 63.92 36.68
C LYS A 621 -2.35 63.31 37.94
N MET A 622 -2.06 62.04 38.24
CA MET A 622 -2.52 61.37 39.45
C MET A 622 -1.90 62.00 40.70
N ASN A 623 -0.60 62.31 40.67
CA ASN A 623 0.09 62.99 41.76
C ASN A 623 -0.41 64.43 41.98
N GLN A 624 -0.71 65.16 40.91
CA GLN A 624 -1.37 66.46 41.00
C GLN A 624 -2.78 66.34 41.62
N GLY A 625 -3.56 65.35 41.20
CA GLY A 625 -4.88 65.06 41.78
C GLY A 625 -4.82 64.70 43.27
N LEU A 626 -3.86 63.88 43.67
CA LEU A 626 -3.59 63.54 45.08
C LEU A 626 -3.19 64.77 45.88
N THR A 627 -2.36 65.66 45.33
CA THR A 627 -1.94 66.90 45.99
C THR A 627 -3.13 67.84 46.22
N ILE A 628 -4.04 67.97 45.23
CA ILE A 628 -5.27 68.76 45.34
C ILE A 628 -6.21 68.17 46.41
N LEU A 629 -6.32 66.84 46.48
CA LEU A 629 -7.14 66.17 47.50
C LEU A 629 -6.59 66.36 48.91
N VAL A 630 -5.27 66.35 49.09
CA VAL A 630 -4.61 66.65 50.37
C VAL A 630 -4.82 68.11 50.75
N HIS A 631 -4.76 69.05 49.80
CA HIS A 631 -5.03 70.47 50.04
C HIS A 631 -6.50 70.80 50.36
N ARG A 632 -7.46 69.97 49.92
CA ARG A 632 -8.88 70.11 50.29
C ARG A 632 -9.24 69.48 51.63
N ARG A 633 -8.35 68.65 52.19
CA ARG A 633 -8.57 67.93 53.45
C ARG A 633 -8.00 68.67 54.67
N ASN A 634 -7.02 69.55 54.44
CA ASN A 634 -6.58 70.58 55.39
C ASN A 634 -7.43 71.84 55.23
#